data_AF-A0A924J865-F1
#
_entry.id   AF-A0A924J865-F1
#
_cell.length_a   1.000
_cell.length_b   1.000
_cell.length_c   1.000
_cell.angle_alpha   90.00
_cell.angle_beta   90.00
_cell.angle_gamma   90.00
#
_symmetry.space_group_name_H-M   'P 1'
#
loop_
_entity.id
_entity.type
_entity.pdbx_description
1 polymer ?
#
loop_
_entity_poly.entity_id
_entity_poly.type
_entity_poly.pdbx_seq_one_letter_code
_entity_poly.pdbx_strand_id
1 'polypeptide(L)'
;TLQGQSKKSILEDNKIDTLLSKFPERTQDDLNSAMQSVTKMTQPVLLKLVERLESEDRKTKTKAEYAVAALSEYVSRQGMESARKKTINVYSKVLASLTDQQIKSFLISQFEMVGKDESVSTLTGYLNDQFLADPAVRALAKINTLNAKTALLKALPESNGAARLSIVKALGDLKYKPAATAINALVGADDQDLSKMSFYALSYIADPSSEPIFNDAASKLGYRYDNRNVVASYLIYADQLIKAGNLKLAGEIGRKIMASSMMPELVATRINALKLLIDLNSNNVNAYLIEAAKDENLEYFAAAVKFANPHLSVESKSLWTSKLEIAQIAKSSYLPEQRLLLLRAVFDRSKSTETQINILKLAEEVKIFNTLAFAERYLDNPSLQQQAASTIIEVTLSGEYTGDFIKDLLKRALSVVNSTQMVLVRSKVESYIKAMKPDQGFVPLFNGKDLTGWKGLVADPIKRSKMDVKTLEAEQKKADAEMRESWTVKDDELLFLSHGNNLATIKKYGDFEMLVDWKIVDDKKGEGDAGIYLRGTPQVQIWDNARTNVGAQVGSGGLYNNQQNPSKPLKVADNPLDHWNNFRIIMRGDRVTVYLNGELVTDNVILENYWDKNQGIFPVEQIELQAHGSPVAYRDIYVKDLQAVRPFELSKKEKRDGYTVLFDGTNMFSWTGNTSEYVTENGNLAVNPKPGKGSGGNLYTKDEYSDFVFRFEFQLTPGANNGLGIRTPMEGDAAYVGMELQILDNEAAIYKDLHVYQYHGSVYGTLPAKRGYLKPIGEWNYQEVTVRGPKIKVVLNGKVILNGDITEARKTGTPDKQQHPGLLRQTGHIGFLGHGSPLKFRNIRIKDLSKPNTK
;
A
#
# COMPACT_ATOMS: atom_id res chain seq x y z
N THR A 1 -25.64 -64.64 -50.11
CA THR A 1 -25.03 -65.98 -49.98
C THR A 1 -24.67 -66.22 -48.52
N LEU A 2 -25.60 -66.78 -47.74
CA LEU A 2 -25.40 -67.11 -46.32
C LEU A 2 -25.60 -68.64 -46.17
N GLN A 3 -24.58 -69.41 -46.53
CA GLN A 3 -24.51 -70.83 -46.19
C GLN A 3 -23.06 -71.13 -45.85
N GLY A 4 -22.79 -71.31 -44.55
CA GLY A 4 -21.45 -71.63 -44.06
C GLY A 4 -21.22 -71.50 -42.55
N GLN A 5 -22.16 -70.95 -41.76
CA GLN A 5 -22.01 -70.92 -40.31
C GLN A 5 -22.61 -72.17 -39.65
N SER A 6 -21.80 -72.92 -38.90
CA SER A 6 -22.24 -74.11 -38.17
C SER A 6 -23.30 -73.76 -37.10
N LYS A 7 -24.21 -74.68 -36.76
CA LYS A 7 -25.19 -74.53 -35.65
C LYS A 7 -24.55 -74.08 -34.34
N LYS A 8 -23.30 -74.50 -34.10
CA LYS A 8 -22.49 -74.11 -32.95
C LYS A 8 -22.11 -72.63 -32.99
N SER A 9 -21.75 -72.09 -34.16
CA SER A 9 -21.44 -70.67 -34.32
C SER A 9 -22.63 -69.78 -34.00
N ILE A 10 -23.82 -70.13 -34.51
CA ILE A 10 -25.07 -69.39 -34.29
C ILE A 10 -25.43 -69.32 -32.80
N LEU A 11 -25.24 -70.42 -32.07
CA LEU A 11 -25.51 -70.45 -30.62
C LEU A 11 -24.52 -69.59 -29.82
N GLU A 12 -23.28 -69.49 -30.27
CA GLU A 12 -22.25 -68.64 -29.64
C GLU A 12 -22.50 -67.15 -29.93
N ASP A 13 -22.91 -66.79 -31.16
CA ASP A 13 -23.27 -65.42 -31.53
C ASP A 13 -24.50 -64.94 -30.74
N ASN A 14 -25.53 -65.77 -30.60
CA ASN A 14 -26.72 -65.46 -29.78
C ASN A 14 -26.37 -65.19 -28.30
N LYS A 15 -25.36 -65.88 -27.74
CA LYS A 15 -24.90 -65.65 -26.36
C LYS A 15 -24.22 -64.29 -26.21
N ILE A 16 -23.49 -63.84 -27.23
CA ILE A 16 -22.81 -62.55 -27.24
C ILE A 16 -23.83 -61.43 -27.43
N ASP A 17 -24.78 -61.58 -28.35
CA ASP A 17 -25.80 -60.56 -28.58
C ASP A 17 -26.72 -60.39 -27.35
N THR A 18 -27.05 -61.50 -26.67
CA THR A 18 -27.76 -61.46 -25.39
C THR A 18 -26.95 -60.73 -24.31
N LEU A 19 -25.64 -60.96 -24.24
CA LEU A 19 -24.77 -60.25 -23.31
C LEU A 19 -24.70 -58.75 -23.64
N LEU A 20 -24.41 -58.39 -24.89
CA LEU A 20 -24.29 -57.01 -25.36
C LEU A 20 -25.61 -56.24 -25.23
N SER A 21 -26.76 -56.93 -25.31
CA SER A 21 -28.07 -56.30 -25.09
C SER A 21 -28.20 -55.60 -23.74
N LYS A 22 -27.44 -56.06 -22.73
CA LYS A 22 -27.47 -55.55 -21.36
C LYS A 22 -26.55 -54.34 -21.11
N PHE A 23 -25.70 -53.97 -22.07
CA PHE A 23 -24.78 -52.83 -21.92
C PHE A 23 -25.35 -51.53 -22.51
N PRO A 24 -25.11 -50.37 -21.85
CA PRO A 24 -24.50 -50.22 -20.52
C PRO A 24 -25.46 -50.67 -19.40
N GLU A 25 -24.91 -51.31 -18.36
CA GLU A 25 -25.68 -51.84 -17.23
C GLU A 25 -26.21 -50.73 -16.30
N ARG A 26 -27.32 -50.99 -15.60
CA ARG A 26 -27.98 -49.98 -14.74
C ARG A 26 -27.36 -49.86 -13.35
N THR A 27 -26.77 -50.93 -12.82
CA THR A 27 -26.15 -50.96 -11.48
C THR A 27 -24.81 -51.72 -11.51
N GLN A 28 -24.00 -51.51 -10.47
CA GLN A 28 -22.71 -52.21 -10.30
C GLN A 28 -22.90 -53.73 -10.08
N ASP A 29 -24.00 -54.16 -9.48
CA ASP A 29 -24.31 -55.57 -9.23
C ASP A 29 -24.73 -56.31 -10.50
N ASP A 30 -25.47 -55.64 -11.38
CA ASP A 30 -25.81 -56.14 -12.72
C ASP A 30 -24.52 -56.36 -13.52
N LEU A 31 -23.61 -55.38 -13.48
CA LEU A 31 -22.31 -55.46 -14.14
C LEU A 31 -21.45 -56.62 -13.61
N ASN A 32 -21.37 -56.78 -12.29
CA ASN A 32 -20.62 -57.88 -11.67
C ASN A 32 -21.19 -59.25 -12.05
N SER A 33 -22.52 -59.38 -12.08
CA SER A 33 -23.21 -60.62 -12.45
C SER A 33 -23.01 -60.97 -13.93
N ALA A 34 -23.06 -59.96 -14.81
CA ALA A 34 -22.75 -60.10 -16.22
C ALA A 34 -21.29 -60.56 -16.40
N MET A 35 -20.33 -59.90 -15.75
CA MET A 35 -18.91 -60.25 -15.85
C MET A 35 -18.59 -61.63 -15.27
N GLN A 36 -19.21 -62.02 -14.16
CA GLN A 36 -19.09 -63.38 -13.63
C GLN A 36 -19.54 -64.42 -14.67
N SER A 37 -20.58 -64.13 -15.44
CA SER A 37 -21.04 -65.00 -16.53
C SER A 37 -20.05 -65.02 -17.71
N VAL A 38 -19.49 -63.86 -18.07
CA VAL A 38 -18.46 -63.74 -19.12
C VAL A 38 -17.19 -64.53 -18.77
N THR A 39 -16.74 -64.49 -17.52
CA THR A 39 -15.54 -65.25 -17.11
C THR A 39 -15.70 -66.77 -17.22
N LYS A 40 -16.93 -67.29 -17.21
CA LYS A 40 -17.24 -68.73 -17.44
C LYS A 40 -17.28 -69.12 -18.92
N MET A 41 -17.28 -68.16 -19.85
CA MET A 41 -17.30 -68.43 -21.29
C MET A 41 -15.99 -69.07 -21.76
N THR A 42 -16.10 -69.92 -22.78
CA THR A 42 -14.94 -70.54 -23.45
C THR A 42 -14.18 -69.52 -24.28
N GLN A 43 -12.88 -69.73 -24.49
CA GLN A 43 -12.02 -68.82 -25.25
C GLN A 43 -12.55 -68.45 -26.65
N PRO A 44 -13.13 -69.37 -27.47
CA PRO A 44 -13.71 -69.00 -28.76
C PRO A 44 -14.90 -68.01 -28.67
N VAL A 45 -15.68 -68.09 -27.59
CA VAL A 45 -16.83 -67.20 -27.37
C VAL A 45 -16.37 -65.81 -26.93
N LEU A 46 -15.35 -65.75 -26.06
CA LEU A 46 -14.72 -64.47 -25.68
C LEU A 46 -14.03 -63.80 -26.87
N LEU A 47 -13.42 -64.58 -27.76
CA LEU A 47 -12.81 -64.06 -28.98
C LEU A 47 -13.83 -63.35 -29.86
N LYS A 48 -14.98 -63.99 -30.13
CA LYS A 48 -16.08 -63.38 -30.87
C LYS A 48 -16.63 -62.10 -30.20
N LEU A 49 -16.68 -62.05 -28.85
CA LEU A 49 -17.08 -60.84 -28.13
C LEU A 49 -16.13 -59.67 -28.42
N VAL A 50 -14.81 -59.91 -28.35
CA VAL A 50 -13.80 -58.88 -28.60
C VAL A 50 -13.73 -58.50 -30.09
N GLU A 51 -13.99 -59.43 -31.01
CA GLU A 51 -14.10 -59.15 -32.45
C GLU A 51 -15.26 -58.18 -32.78
N ARG A 52 -16.31 -58.09 -31.95
CA ARG A 52 -17.40 -57.12 -32.13
C ARG A 52 -16.97 -55.66 -31.95
N LEU A 53 -15.75 -55.41 -31.48
CA LEU A 53 -15.18 -54.07 -31.48
C LEU A 53 -15.08 -53.48 -32.90
N GLU A 54 -14.93 -54.32 -33.94
CA GLU A 54 -14.92 -53.91 -35.36
C GLU A 54 -16.27 -54.08 -36.07
N SER A 55 -17.36 -54.21 -35.32
CA SER A 55 -18.70 -54.27 -35.91
C SER A 55 -19.01 -53.01 -36.73
N GLU A 56 -19.53 -53.19 -37.95
CA GLU A 56 -20.06 -52.10 -38.78
C GLU A 56 -21.26 -51.39 -38.11
N ASP A 57 -22.03 -52.11 -37.28
CA ASP A 57 -23.05 -51.50 -36.43
C ASP A 57 -22.41 -50.77 -35.23
N ARG A 58 -22.53 -49.44 -35.25
CA ARG A 58 -22.03 -48.54 -34.19
C ARG A 58 -22.57 -48.90 -32.82
N LYS A 59 -23.84 -49.33 -32.69
CA LYS A 59 -24.42 -49.68 -31.38
C LYS A 59 -23.76 -50.93 -30.80
N THR A 60 -23.57 -51.95 -31.63
CA THR A 60 -22.86 -53.19 -31.26
C THR A 60 -21.41 -52.90 -30.89
N LYS A 61 -20.71 -52.06 -31.67
CA LYS A 61 -19.34 -51.61 -31.34
C LYS A 61 -19.26 -50.95 -29.96
N THR A 62 -20.09 -49.95 -29.68
CA THR A 62 -20.10 -49.26 -28.38
C THR A 62 -20.41 -50.22 -27.23
N LYS A 63 -21.35 -51.15 -27.40
CA LYS A 63 -21.66 -52.16 -26.38
C LYS A 63 -20.49 -53.12 -26.14
N ALA A 64 -19.78 -53.50 -27.20
CA ALA A 64 -18.59 -54.32 -27.09
C ALA A 64 -17.46 -53.60 -26.35
N GLU A 65 -17.25 -52.30 -26.60
CA GLU A 65 -16.29 -51.47 -25.85
C GLU A 65 -16.61 -51.46 -24.34
N TYR A 66 -17.88 -51.24 -23.96
CA TYR A 66 -18.31 -51.31 -22.56
C TYR A 66 -18.09 -52.70 -21.94
N ALA A 67 -18.45 -53.77 -22.65
CA ALA A 67 -18.31 -55.13 -22.16
C ALA A 67 -16.83 -55.54 -21.99
N VAL A 68 -15.96 -55.13 -22.93
CA VAL A 68 -14.52 -55.38 -22.87
C VAL A 68 -13.86 -54.59 -21.73
N ALA A 69 -14.22 -53.32 -21.55
CA ALA A 69 -13.71 -52.51 -20.43
C ALA A 69 -14.14 -53.09 -19.07
N ALA A 70 -15.42 -53.43 -18.93
CA ALA A 70 -15.95 -54.06 -17.72
C ALA A 70 -15.29 -55.42 -17.43
N LEU A 71 -15.01 -56.21 -18.47
CA LEU A 71 -14.33 -57.49 -18.32
C LEU A 71 -12.91 -57.29 -17.81
N SER A 72 -12.19 -56.33 -18.38
CA SER A 72 -10.83 -55.98 -17.98
C SER A 72 -10.76 -55.57 -16.50
N GLU A 73 -11.69 -54.73 -16.06
CA GLU A 73 -11.82 -54.35 -14.66
C GLU A 73 -12.11 -55.55 -13.76
N TYR A 74 -13.11 -56.35 -14.12
CA TYR A 74 -13.57 -57.45 -13.29
C TYR A 74 -12.50 -58.52 -13.10
N VAL A 75 -11.78 -58.91 -14.17
CA VAL A 75 -10.72 -59.92 -14.09
C VAL A 75 -9.42 -59.40 -13.52
N SER A 76 -9.28 -58.09 -13.31
CA SER A 76 -8.10 -57.52 -12.63
C SER A 76 -8.12 -57.73 -11.10
N ARG A 77 -9.28 -58.12 -10.55
CA ARG A 77 -9.52 -58.35 -9.12
C ARG A 77 -8.78 -59.60 -8.60
N GLN A 78 -8.43 -59.57 -7.32
CA GLN A 78 -7.80 -60.71 -6.64
C GLN A 78 -8.65 -61.98 -6.75
N GLY A 79 -8.03 -63.11 -7.10
CA GLY A 79 -8.69 -64.42 -7.24
C GLY A 79 -9.20 -64.73 -8.64
N MET A 80 -9.04 -63.82 -9.61
CA MET A 80 -9.49 -64.01 -11.00
C MET A 80 -8.36 -64.43 -11.95
N GLU A 81 -7.25 -64.95 -11.44
CA GLU A 81 -5.98 -65.09 -12.18
C GLU A 81 -6.08 -65.98 -13.41
N SER A 82 -6.85 -67.08 -13.33
CA SER A 82 -7.13 -67.95 -14.47
C SER A 82 -7.98 -67.25 -15.53
N ALA A 83 -9.01 -66.50 -15.11
CA ALA A 83 -9.86 -65.73 -16.01
C ALA A 83 -9.09 -64.58 -16.66
N ARG A 84 -8.24 -63.88 -15.89
CA ARG A 84 -7.34 -62.83 -16.37
C ARG A 84 -6.37 -63.34 -17.42
N LYS A 85 -5.72 -64.48 -17.18
CA LYS A 85 -4.82 -65.12 -18.15
C LYS A 85 -5.54 -65.50 -19.45
N LYS A 86 -6.76 -66.05 -19.34
CA LYS A 86 -7.60 -66.34 -20.50
C LYS A 86 -7.96 -65.06 -21.26
N THR A 87 -8.32 -63.99 -20.57
CA THR A 87 -8.63 -62.68 -21.17
C THR A 87 -7.41 -62.09 -21.89
N ILE A 88 -6.22 -62.10 -21.27
CA ILE A 88 -4.95 -61.69 -21.90
C ILE A 88 -4.75 -62.45 -23.23
N ASN A 89 -4.87 -63.78 -23.23
CA ASN A 89 -4.66 -64.59 -24.43
C ASN A 89 -5.68 -64.26 -25.53
N VAL A 90 -6.93 -63.95 -25.16
CA VAL A 90 -7.97 -63.54 -26.12
C VAL A 90 -7.63 -62.18 -26.71
N TYR A 91 -7.33 -61.18 -25.87
CA TYR A 91 -7.00 -59.83 -26.31
C TYR A 91 -5.76 -59.85 -27.21
N SER A 92 -4.71 -60.58 -26.83
CA SER A 92 -3.50 -60.73 -27.62
C SER A 92 -3.76 -61.34 -28.99
N LYS A 93 -4.67 -62.32 -29.07
CA LYS A 93 -5.01 -62.97 -30.33
C LYS A 93 -5.82 -62.06 -31.24
N VAL A 94 -6.81 -61.35 -30.71
CA VAL A 94 -7.67 -60.44 -31.50
C VAL A 94 -6.90 -59.21 -31.94
N LEU A 95 -5.99 -58.68 -31.13
CA LEU A 95 -5.23 -57.49 -31.46
C LEU A 95 -4.44 -57.62 -32.77
N ALA A 96 -3.95 -58.83 -33.09
CA ALA A 96 -3.25 -59.12 -34.34
C ALA A 96 -4.17 -59.11 -35.58
N SER A 97 -5.47 -59.37 -35.42
CA SER A 97 -6.44 -59.42 -36.53
C SER A 97 -7.20 -58.12 -36.76
N LEU A 98 -7.19 -57.18 -35.79
CA LEU A 98 -7.82 -55.88 -35.94
C LEU A 98 -7.16 -55.08 -37.08
N THR A 99 -7.94 -54.23 -37.72
CA THR A 99 -7.55 -53.32 -38.81
C THR A 99 -7.61 -51.84 -38.39
N ASP A 100 -8.59 -51.46 -37.57
CA ASP A 100 -8.80 -50.10 -37.07
C ASP A 100 -7.79 -49.74 -35.96
N GLN A 101 -7.05 -48.66 -36.17
CA GLN A 101 -6.01 -48.18 -35.25
C GLN A 101 -6.58 -47.68 -33.92
N GLN A 102 -7.74 -47.03 -33.90
CA GLN A 102 -8.37 -46.56 -32.65
C GLN A 102 -8.87 -47.73 -31.81
N ILE A 103 -9.41 -48.77 -32.44
CA ILE A 103 -9.83 -49.99 -31.75
C ILE A 103 -8.62 -50.76 -31.21
N LYS A 104 -7.53 -50.84 -31.98
CA LYS A 104 -6.26 -51.39 -31.48
C LYS A 104 -5.78 -50.63 -30.24
N SER A 105 -5.77 -49.30 -30.29
CA SER A 105 -5.38 -48.45 -29.16
C SER A 105 -6.26 -48.71 -27.93
N PHE A 106 -7.59 -48.76 -28.11
CA PHE A 106 -8.53 -49.11 -27.05
C PHE A 106 -8.22 -50.49 -26.44
N LEU A 107 -8.04 -51.52 -27.27
CA LEU A 107 -7.75 -52.87 -26.78
C LEU A 107 -6.38 -52.96 -26.11
N ILE A 108 -5.37 -52.24 -26.61
CA ILE A 108 -4.05 -52.15 -25.98
C ILE A 108 -4.16 -51.50 -24.59
N SER A 109 -4.96 -50.43 -24.44
CA SER A 109 -5.15 -49.76 -23.15
C SER A 109 -5.75 -50.68 -22.08
N GLN A 110 -6.49 -51.74 -22.48
CA GLN A 110 -7.02 -52.72 -21.52
C GLN A 110 -5.92 -53.50 -20.80
N PHE A 111 -4.76 -53.69 -21.44
CA PHE A 111 -3.60 -54.33 -20.81
C PHE A 111 -2.99 -53.49 -19.68
N GLU A 112 -3.31 -52.20 -19.56
CA GLU A 112 -2.94 -51.42 -18.37
C GLU A 112 -3.59 -51.98 -17.09
N MET A 113 -4.75 -52.64 -17.22
CA MET A 113 -5.49 -53.24 -16.11
C MET A 113 -5.22 -54.75 -15.99
N VAL A 114 -5.33 -55.47 -17.11
CA VAL A 114 -5.23 -56.94 -17.12
C VAL A 114 -3.85 -57.46 -17.42
N GLY A 115 -2.93 -56.65 -17.96
CA GLY A 115 -1.63 -57.12 -18.44
C GLY A 115 -0.81 -57.82 -17.36
N LYS A 116 -0.05 -58.83 -17.80
CA LYS A 116 0.96 -59.59 -17.05
C LYS A 116 2.09 -60.01 -18.02
N ASP A 117 3.05 -60.80 -17.57
CA ASP A 117 4.18 -61.25 -18.40
C ASP A 117 3.74 -61.94 -19.70
N GLU A 118 2.60 -62.63 -19.68
CA GLU A 118 2.03 -63.27 -20.88
C GLU A 118 1.70 -62.28 -22.01
N SER A 119 1.41 -61.02 -21.69
CA SER A 119 1.11 -59.98 -22.69
C SER A 119 2.34 -59.23 -23.21
N VAL A 120 3.51 -59.39 -22.58
CA VAL A 120 4.71 -58.59 -22.90
C VAL A 120 5.14 -58.80 -24.35
N SER A 121 5.18 -60.04 -24.83
CA SER A 121 5.57 -60.35 -26.21
C SER A 121 4.61 -59.73 -27.23
N THR A 122 3.31 -59.71 -26.94
CA THR A 122 2.31 -59.10 -27.82
C THR A 122 2.48 -57.58 -27.87
N LEU A 123 2.60 -56.94 -26.70
CA LEU A 123 2.73 -55.48 -26.59
C LEU A 123 4.04 -54.97 -27.22
N THR A 124 5.12 -55.76 -27.15
CA THR A 124 6.41 -55.43 -27.77
C THR A 124 6.29 -55.19 -29.28
N GLY A 125 5.40 -55.91 -29.97
CA GLY A 125 5.19 -55.75 -31.41
C GLY A 125 4.67 -54.37 -31.84
N TYR A 126 4.17 -53.56 -30.90
CA TYR A 126 3.61 -52.23 -31.16
C TYR A 126 4.50 -51.09 -30.68
N LEU A 127 5.68 -51.39 -30.11
CA LEU A 127 6.57 -50.36 -29.52
C LEU A 127 7.23 -49.44 -30.53
N ASN A 128 7.25 -49.79 -31.81
CA ASN A 128 7.80 -48.97 -32.89
C ASN A 128 6.70 -48.27 -33.73
N ASP A 129 5.42 -48.49 -33.42
CA ASP A 129 4.29 -47.90 -34.13
C ASP A 129 4.00 -46.48 -33.62
N GLN A 130 3.94 -45.48 -34.50
CA GLN A 130 3.76 -44.07 -34.09
C GLN A 130 2.41 -43.77 -33.42
N PHE A 131 1.38 -44.58 -33.67
CA PHE A 131 0.05 -44.40 -33.09
C PHE A 131 -0.18 -45.32 -31.87
N LEU A 132 0.33 -46.55 -31.91
CA LEU A 132 0.07 -47.58 -30.91
C LEU A 132 1.16 -47.73 -29.85
N ALA A 133 2.34 -47.11 -30.03
CA ALA A 133 3.42 -47.25 -29.06
C ALA A 133 3.07 -46.66 -27.70
N ASP A 134 2.45 -45.48 -27.61
CA ASP A 134 2.08 -44.88 -26.33
C ASP A 134 1.21 -45.80 -25.44
N PRO A 135 0.04 -46.30 -25.89
CA PRO A 135 -0.76 -47.21 -25.08
C PRO A 135 -0.04 -48.53 -24.78
N ALA A 136 0.80 -49.04 -25.70
CA ALA A 136 1.57 -50.27 -25.46
C ALA A 136 2.66 -50.07 -24.39
N VAL A 137 3.34 -48.93 -24.43
CA VAL A 137 4.32 -48.51 -23.43
C VAL A 137 3.65 -48.33 -22.07
N ARG A 138 2.50 -47.65 -21.99
CA ARG A 138 1.75 -47.50 -20.73
C ARG A 138 1.35 -48.86 -20.15
N ALA A 139 0.87 -49.78 -20.98
CA ALA A 139 0.54 -51.14 -20.54
C ALA A 139 1.77 -51.87 -19.99
N LEU A 140 2.91 -51.83 -20.67
CA LEU A 140 4.16 -52.43 -20.18
C LEU A 140 4.65 -51.77 -18.89
N ALA A 141 4.52 -50.44 -18.76
CA ALA A 141 4.85 -49.73 -17.54
C ALA A 141 3.96 -50.13 -16.36
N LYS A 142 2.65 -50.35 -16.59
CA LYS A 142 1.74 -50.88 -15.56
C LYS A 142 2.02 -52.33 -15.18
N ILE A 143 2.48 -53.14 -16.13
CA ILE A 143 2.91 -54.52 -15.89
C ILE A 143 4.12 -54.55 -14.94
N ASN A 144 5.09 -53.64 -15.12
CA ASN A 144 6.22 -53.42 -14.21
C ASN A 144 7.04 -54.67 -13.83
N THR A 145 7.11 -55.66 -14.72
CA THR A 145 7.93 -56.87 -14.57
C THR A 145 9.33 -56.67 -15.17
N LEU A 146 10.29 -57.54 -14.81
CA LEU A 146 11.62 -57.50 -15.43
C LEU A 146 11.55 -57.70 -16.95
N ASN A 147 10.65 -58.56 -17.41
CA ASN A 147 10.45 -58.80 -18.84
C ASN A 147 9.90 -57.55 -19.55
N ALA A 148 8.91 -56.87 -18.96
CA ALA A 148 8.37 -55.64 -19.52
C ALA A 148 9.42 -54.52 -19.60
N LYS A 149 10.22 -54.34 -18.53
CA LYS A 149 11.33 -53.36 -18.51
C LYS A 149 12.40 -53.68 -19.54
N THR A 150 12.74 -54.95 -19.68
CA THR A 150 13.72 -55.41 -20.67
C THR A 150 13.21 -55.23 -22.10
N ALA A 151 11.92 -55.48 -22.35
CA ALA A 151 11.29 -55.23 -23.65
C ALA A 151 11.32 -53.75 -24.03
N LEU A 152 10.96 -52.86 -23.09
CA LEU A 152 11.06 -51.40 -23.29
C LEU A 152 12.50 -50.96 -23.59
N LEU A 153 13.48 -51.45 -22.84
CA LEU A 153 14.89 -51.13 -23.08
C LEU A 153 15.39 -51.65 -24.44
N LYS A 154 15.01 -52.87 -24.83
CA LYS A 154 15.39 -53.46 -26.12
C LYS A 154 14.79 -52.72 -27.31
N ALA A 155 13.58 -52.19 -27.17
CA ALA A 155 12.92 -51.43 -28.24
C ALA A 155 13.48 -50.02 -28.43
N LEU A 156 14.16 -49.47 -27.41
CA LEU A 156 14.63 -48.09 -27.42
C LEU A 156 15.51 -47.72 -28.64
N PRO A 157 16.51 -48.51 -29.06
CA PRO A 157 17.36 -48.18 -30.22
C PRO A 157 16.60 -48.16 -31.56
N GLU A 158 15.56 -48.98 -31.70
CA GLU A 158 14.80 -49.15 -32.95
C GLU A 158 13.62 -48.17 -33.05
N SER A 159 13.12 -47.69 -31.91
CA SER A 159 12.02 -46.71 -31.84
C SER A 159 12.41 -45.33 -32.36
N ASN A 160 11.46 -44.51 -32.81
CA ASN A 160 11.67 -43.11 -33.19
C ASN A 160 10.42 -42.24 -32.88
N GLY A 161 10.52 -40.91 -33.00
CA GLY A 161 9.40 -40.00 -32.82
C GLY A 161 8.69 -40.15 -31.46
N ALA A 162 7.36 -40.13 -31.48
CA ALA A 162 6.53 -40.22 -30.27
C ALA A 162 6.70 -41.55 -29.51
N ALA A 163 6.98 -42.64 -30.26
CA ALA A 163 7.23 -43.95 -29.68
C ALA A 163 8.49 -43.94 -28.79
N ARG A 164 9.59 -43.35 -29.28
CA ARG A 164 10.84 -43.23 -28.51
C ARG A 164 10.65 -42.39 -27.26
N LEU A 165 9.96 -41.25 -27.36
CA LEU A 165 9.65 -40.38 -26.21
C LEU A 165 8.89 -41.14 -25.13
N SER A 166 7.89 -41.91 -25.52
CA SER A 166 7.07 -42.71 -24.60
C SER A 166 7.91 -43.76 -23.88
N ILE A 167 8.76 -44.49 -24.61
CA ILE A 167 9.65 -45.52 -24.04
C ILE A 167 10.63 -44.90 -23.03
N VAL A 168 11.29 -43.79 -23.39
CA VAL A 168 12.22 -43.09 -22.49
C VAL A 168 11.50 -42.66 -21.21
N LYS A 169 10.31 -42.05 -21.35
CA LYS A 169 9.49 -41.64 -20.20
C LYS A 169 9.18 -42.82 -19.28
N ALA A 170 8.69 -43.93 -19.85
CA ALA A 170 8.32 -45.10 -19.07
C ALA A 170 9.51 -45.73 -18.33
N LEU A 171 10.67 -45.85 -18.99
CA LEU A 171 11.89 -46.34 -18.34
C LEU A 171 12.32 -45.45 -17.16
N GLY A 172 12.12 -44.13 -17.30
CA GLY A 172 12.26 -43.14 -16.24
C GLY A 172 11.30 -43.35 -15.07
N ASP A 173 10.00 -43.39 -15.35
CA ASP A 173 8.93 -43.61 -14.36
C ASP A 173 9.13 -44.92 -13.58
N LEU A 174 9.61 -45.96 -14.28
CA LEU A 174 9.92 -47.28 -13.72
C LEU A 174 11.24 -47.34 -12.95
N LYS A 175 12.03 -46.26 -12.98
CA LYS A 175 13.37 -46.14 -12.38
C LYS A 175 14.30 -47.29 -12.75
N TYR A 176 14.27 -47.72 -14.02
CA TYR A 176 14.99 -48.92 -14.45
C TYR A 176 16.47 -48.63 -14.73
N LYS A 177 17.34 -48.85 -13.72
CA LYS A 177 18.79 -48.55 -13.79
C LYS A 177 19.52 -49.05 -15.05
N PRO A 178 19.29 -50.27 -15.57
CA PRO A 178 19.96 -50.74 -16.78
C PRO A 178 19.71 -49.87 -18.03
N ALA A 179 18.68 -49.01 -18.02
CA ALA A 179 18.41 -48.08 -19.11
C ALA A 179 19.27 -46.82 -19.09
N ALA A 180 19.97 -46.50 -17.99
CA ALA A 180 20.70 -45.24 -17.82
C ALA A 180 21.71 -45.00 -18.94
N THR A 181 22.55 -45.98 -19.27
CA THR A 181 23.55 -45.86 -20.33
C THR A 181 22.93 -45.60 -21.70
N ALA A 182 21.83 -46.30 -22.04
CA ALA A 182 21.15 -46.13 -23.31
C ALA A 182 20.50 -44.74 -23.42
N ILE A 183 19.90 -44.24 -22.33
CA ILE A 183 19.26 -42.91 -22.30
C ILE A 183 20.32 -41.79 -22.26
N ASN A 184 21.45 -41.98 -21.58
CA ASN A 184 22.57 -41.02 -21.60
C ASN A 184 23.03 -40.71 -23.04
N ALA A 185 23.08 -41.73 -23.91
CA ALA A 185 23.46 -41.56 -25.32
C ALA A 185 22.42 -40.78 -26.16
N LEU A 186 21.21 -40.57 -25.65
CA LEU A 186 20.15 -39.78 -26.32
C LEU A 186 20.22 -38.29 -25.94
N VAL A 187 20.99 -37.94 -24.91
CA VAL A 187 21.20 -36.55 -24.50
C VAL A 187 22.17 -35.89 -25.49
N GLY A 188 21.67 -34.97 -26.31
CA GLY A 188 22.46 -34.29 -27.34
C GLY A 188 22.01 -34.56 -28.78
N ALA A 189 20.91 -35.29 -29.00
CA ALA A 189 20.25 -35.30 -30.30
C ALA A 189 19.74 -33.89 -30.65
N ASP A 190 19.69 -33.54 -31.94
CA ASP A 190 19.09 -32.29 -32.46
C ASP A 190 17.61 -32.12 -32.06
N ASP A 191 17.00 -33.17 -31.51
CA ASP A 191 15.65 -33.22 -30.97
C ASP A 191 15.61 -32.75 -29.50
N GLN A 192 15.11 -31.53 -29.30
CA GLN A 192 14.96 -30.93 -27.96
C GLN A 192 13.96 -31.67 -27.07
N ASP A 193 12.90 -32.27 -27.63
CA ASP A 193 11.88 -32.99 -26.88
C ASP A 193 12.44 -34.32 -26.37
N LEU A 194 13.22 -35.01 -27.20
CA LEU A 194 13.93 -36.22 -26.79
C LEU A 194 14.98 -35.92 -25.73
N SER A 195 15.73 -34.82 -25.87
CA SER A 195 16.69 -34.40 -24.87
C SER A 195 16.01 -34.08 -23.52
N LYS A 196 14.90 -33.33 -23.55
CA LYS A 196 14.09 -33.03 -22.37
C LYS A 196 13.59 -34.30 -21.68
N MET A 197 13.03 -35.22 -22.44
CA MET A 197 12.50 -36.48 -21.91
C MET A 197 13.61 -37.38 -21.35
N SER A 198 14.79 -37.34 -21.97
CA SER A 198 15.97 -38.06 -21.49
C SER A 198 16.44 -37.51 -20.13
N PHE A 199 16.55 -36.20 -19.97
CA PHE A 199 16.87 -35.60 -18.67
C PHE A 199 15.82 -35.91 -17.61
N TYR A 200 14.53 -35.87 -17.97
CA TYR A 200 13.45 -36.31 -17.07
C TYR A 200 13.68 -37.77 -16.63
N ALA A 201 13.85 -38.70 -17.57
CA ALA A 201 13.99 -40.11 -17.25
C ALA A 201 15.23 -40.41 -16.40
N LEU A 202 16.38 -39.83 -16.78
CA LEU A 202 17.63 -39.98 -16.03
C LEU A 202 17.51 -39.43 -14.60
N SER A 203 16.76 -38.35 -14.39
CA SER A 203 16.56 -37.78 -13.06
C SER A 203 15.85 -38.75 -12.10
N TYR A 204 14.87 -39.52 -12.59
CA TYR A 204 14.17 -40.52 -11.77
C TYR A 204 14.89 -41.85 -11.66
N ILE A 205 15.67 -42.25 -12.68
CA ILE A 205 16.52 -43.44 -12.62
C ILE A 205 17.64 -43.25 -11.58
N ALA A 206 18.19 -42.03 -11.49
CA ALA A 206 19.21 -41.65 -10.52
C ALA A 206 20.44 -42.57 -10.50
N ASP A 207 20.90 -42.99 -11.69
CA ASP A 207 22.13 -43.77 -11.81
C ASP A 207 23.36 -42.84 -11.79
N PRO A 208 24.39 -43.10 -10.96
CA PRO A 208 25.57 -42.23 -10.84
C PRO A 208 26.28 -41.92 -12.16
N SER A 209 26.21 -42.82 -13.14
CA SER A 209 26.82 -42.63 -14.46
C SER A 209 26.24 -41.46 -15.25
N SER A 210 25.08 -40.94 -14.85
CA SER A 210 24.42 -39.80 -15.49
C SER A 210 24.85 -38.43 -14.97
N GLU A 211 25.61 -38.33 -13.85
CA GLU A 211 26.05 -37.02 -13.32
C GLU A 211 26.86 -36.20 -14.34
N PRO A 212 27.84 -36.77 -15.07
CA PRO A 212 28.63 -35.98 -16.01
C PRO A 212 27.78 -35.34 -17.12
N ILE A 213 26.70 -36.03 -17.53
CA ILE A 213 25.77 -35.60 -18.57
C ILE A 213 24.95 -34.40 -18.09
N PHE A 214 24.40 -34.47 -16.88
CA PHE A 214 23.71 -33.33 -16.28
C PHE A 214 24.65 -32.15 -16.03
N ASN A 215 25.84 -32.44 -15.49
CA ASN A 215 26.82 -31.43 -15.13
C ASN A 215 27.31 -30.63 -16.34
N ASP A 216 27.67 -31.30 -17.44
CA ASP A 216 28.10 -30.65 -18.68
C ASP A 216 26.98 -29.76 -19.25
N ALA A 217 25.76 -30.30 -19.35
CA ALA A 217 24.63 -29.56 -19.89
C ALA A 217 24.24 -28.36 -19.02
N ALA A 218 24.19 -28.51 -17.69
CA ALA A 218 23.86 -27.41 -16.78
C ALA A 218 24.96 -26.33 -16.76
N SER A 219 26.23 -26.73 -16.80
CA SER A 219 27.36 -25.80 -16.82
C SER A 219 27.39 -24.96 -18.09
N LYS A 220 27.12 -25.56 -19.25
CA LYS A 220 26.99 -24.84 -20.54
C LYS A 220 25.88 -23.79 -20.54
N LEU A 221 24.81 -24.04 -19.78
CA LEU A 221 23.70 -23.09 -19.60
C LEU A 221 24.01 -22.02 -18.53
N GLY A 222 25.15 -22.11 -17.83
CA GLY A 222 25.40 -21.30 -16.64
C GLY A 222 24.29 -21.46 -15.59
N TYR A 223 23.70 -22.66 -15.51
CA TYR A 223 22.59 -23.01 -14.60
C TYR A 223 21.30 -22.19 -14.80
N ARG A 224 21.13 -21.55 -15.98
CA ARG A 224 19.88 -20.87 -16.36
C ARG A 224 18.80 -21.85 -16.78
N TYR A 225 17.56 -21.38 -16.74
CA TYR A 225 16.43 -22.10 -17.32
C TYR A 225 16.64 -22.31 -18.83
N ASP A 226 16.21 -23.48 -19.30
CA ASP A 226 16.11 -23.82 -20.71
C ASP A 226 14.89 -24.72 -20.97
N ASN A 227 14.42 -24.79 -22.22
CA ASN A 227 13.20 -25.53 -22.55
C ASN A 227 13.30 -27.06 -22.33
N ARG A 228 14.53 -27.59 -22.22
CA ARG A 228 14.79 -28.99 -21.89
C ARG A 228 14.75 -29.27 -20.39
N ASN A 229 14.56 -28.25 -19.54
CA ASN A 229 14.52 -28.35 -18.07
C ASN A 229 15.77 -29.02 -17.47
N VAL A 230 16.97 -28.74 -18.01
CA VAL A 230 18.21 -29.42 -17.59
C VAL A 230 18.47 -29.22 -16.10
N VAL A 231 18.47 -27.96 -15.64
CA VAL A 231 18.83 -27.60 -14.26
C VAL A 231 17.80 -28.13 -13.26
N ALA A 232 16.51 -28.04 -13.60
CA ALA A 232 15.44 -28.59 -12.77
C ALA A 232 15.56 -30.13 -12.67
N SER A 233 15.82 -30.81 -13.79
CA SER A 233 16.02 -32.26 -13.81
C SER A 233 17.30 -32.66 -13.06
N TYR A 234 18.33 -31.82 -13.06
CA TYR A 234 19.56 -32.09 -12.30
C TYR A 234 19.34 -31.99 -10.78
N LEU A 235 18.53 -31.02 -10.33
CA LEU A 235 18.11 -30.92 -8.93
C LEU A 235 17.25 -32.12 -8.52
N ILE A 236 16.31 -32.56 -9.37
CA ILE A 236 15.52 -33.78 -9.15
C ILE A 236 16.42 -35.01 -9.10
N TYR A 237 17.39 -35.12 -10.01
CA TYR A 237 18.38 -36.20 -10.02
C TYR A 237 19.13 -36.29 -8.70
N ALA A 238 19.59 -35.15 -8.17
CA ALA A 238 20.27 -35.10 -6.88
C ALA A 238 19.34 -35.50 -5.72
N ASP A 239 18.08 -35.07 -5.72
CA ASP A 239 17.08 -35.50 -4.73
C ASP A 239 16.79 -37.02 -4.80
N GLN A 240 16.69 -37.58 -6.01
CA GLN A 240 16.50 -39.02 -6.18
C GLN A 240 17.74 -39.82 -5.77
N LEU A 241 18.96 -39.27 -5.96
CA LEU A 241 20.19 -39.85 -5.40
C LEU A 241 20.14 -39.90 -3.86
N ILE A 242 19.61 -38.87 -3.19
CA ILE A 242 19.41 -38.89 -1.73
C ILE A 242 18.48 -40.05 -1.35
N LYS A 243 17.33 -40.17 -2.02
CA LYS A 243 16.34 -41.25 -1.78
C LYS A 243 16.92 -42.65 -2.06
N ALA A 244 17.86 -42.75 -2.98
CA ALA A 244 18.58 -43.97 -3.31
C ALA A 244 19.79 -44.25 -2.37
N GLY A 245 20.08 -43.39 -1.39
CA GLY A 245 21.17 -43.53 -0.44
C GLY A 245 22.54 -43.06 -0.93
N ASN A 246 22.63 -42.44 -2.11
CA ASN A 246 23.89 -41.90 -2.65
C ASN A 246 24.14 -40.46 -2.18
N LEU A 247 24.32 -40.29 -0.87
CA LEU A 247 24.39 -38.99 -0.21
C LEU A 247 25.64 -38.19 -0.61
N LYS A 248 26.77 -38.86 -0.85
CA LYS A 248 28.04 -38.20 -1.20
C LYS A 248 27.91 -37.45 -2.53
N LEU A 249 27.46 -38.14 -3.58
CA LEU A 249 27.31 -37.56 -4.91
C LEU A 249 26.25 -36.45 -4.92
N ALA A 250 25.10 -36.69 -4.28
CA ALA A 250 24.05 -35.67 -4.15
C ALA A 250 24.57 -34.40 -3.45
N GLY A 251 25.39 -34.54 -2.41
CA GLY A 251 26.00 -33.42 -1.71
C GLY A 251 27.05 -32.67 -2.55
N GLU A 252 27.83 -33.38 -3.37
CA GLU A 252 28.76 -32.76 -4.34
C GLU A 252 28.01 -31.94 -5.39
N ILE A 253 26.92 -32.49 -5.93
CA ILE A 253 26.03 -31.81 -6.88
C ILE A 253 25.42 -30.55 -6.24
N GLY A 254 24.82 -30.68 -5.04
CA GLY A 254 24.20 -29.57 -4.34
C GLY A 254 25.17 -28.42 -4.07
N ARG A 255 26.39 -28.72 -3.59
CA ARG A 255 27.43 -27.71 -3.36
C ARG A 255 27.87 -27.04 -4.67
N LYS A 256 28.02 -27.82 -5.75
CA LYS A 256 28.40 -27.31 -7.07
C LYS A 256 27.34 -26.35 -7.62
N ILE A 257 26.08 -26.76 -7.65
CA ILE A 257 24.96 -25.91 -8.12
C ILE A 257 24.87 -24.64 -7.28
N MET A 258 24.96 -24.75 -5.95
CA MET A 258 24.92 -23.59 -5.06
C MET A 258 26.04 -22.59 -5.35
N ALA A 259 27.29 -23.06 -5.50
CA ALA A 259 28.45 -22.21 -5.80
C ALA A 259 28.38 -21.57 -7.20
N SER A 260 27.77 -22.25 -8.18
CA SER A 260 27.63 -21.74 -9.55
C SER A 260 26.40 -20.85 -9.77
N SER A 261 25.53 -20.70 -8.76
CA SER A 261 24.25 -19.96 -8.87
C SER A 261 24.22 -18.66 -8.06
N MET A 262 25.36 -17.98 -7.92
CA MET A 262 25.49 -16.77 -7.08
C MET A 262 24.92 -15.49 -7.71
N MET A 263 24.62 -15.50 -9.01
CA MET A 263 24.03 -14.33 -9.69
C MET A 263 22.58 -14.11 -9.23
N PRO A 264 22.11 -12.86 -9.05
CA PRO A 264 20.77 -12.57 -8.52
C PRO A 264 19.63 -13.28 -9.24
N GLU A 265 19.69 -13.39 -10.56
CA GLU A 265 18.65 -14.04 -11.38
C GLU A 265 18.64 -15.57 -11.28
N LEU A 266 19.65 -16.18 -10.65
CA LEU A 266 19.73 -17.62 -10.38
C LEU A 266 19.29 -17.96 -8.95
N VAL A 267 18.72 -17.01 -8.21
CA VAL A 267 18.36 -17.19 -6.81
C VAL A 267 17.45 -18.40 -6.57
N ALA A 268 16.47 -18.67 -7.43
CA ALA A 268 15.60 -19.84 -7.32
C ALA A 268 16.40 -21.16 -7.41
N THR A 269 17.38 -21.24 -8.31
CA THR A 269 18.29 -22.39 -8.43
C THR A 269 19.12 -22.54 -7.16
N ARG A 270 19.65 -21.43 -6.63
CA ARG A 270 20.43 -21.42 -5.39
C ARG A 270 19.60 -21.85 -4.18
N ILE A 271 18.34 -21.41 -4.07
CA ILE A 271 17.39 -21.80 -3.02
C ILE A 271 17.13 -23.31 -3.06
N ASN A 272 16.90 -23.87 -4.25
CA ASN A 272 16.68 -25.32 -4.38
C ASN A 272 17.94 -26.13 -4.03
N ALA A 273 19.12 -25.65 -4.40
CA ALA A 273 20.39 -26.28 -4.00
C ALA A 273 20.60 -26.22 -2.47
N LEU A 274 20.26 -25.09 -1.82
CA LEU A 274 20.26 -24.98 -0.37
C LEU A 274 19.29 -25.98 0.26
N LYS A 275 18.06 -26.09 -0.24
CA LYS A 275 17.06 -27.05 0.25
C LYS A 275 17.57 -28.49 0.14
N LEU A 276 18.16 -28.86 -1.01
CA LEU A 276 18.77 -30.16 -1.22
C LEU A 276 19.87 -30.47 -0.19
N LEU A 277 20.75 -29.51 0.09
CA LEU A 277 21.84 -29.66 1.07
C LEU A 277 21.32 -29.80 2.51
N ILE A 278 20.17 -29.21 2.81
CA ILE A 278 19.48 -29.36 4.10
C ILE A 278 18.84 -30.75 4.19
N ASP A 279 18.13 -31.20 3.15
CA ASP A 279 17.43 -32.49 3.11
C ASP A 279 18.38 -33.70 3.14
N LEU A 280 19.65 -33.52 2.77
CA LEU A 280 20.71 -34.49 2.96
C LEU A 280 20.94 -34.89 4.44
N ASN A 281 20.34 -34.18 5.40
CA ASN A 281 20.44 -34.42 6.85
C ASN A 281 21.90 -34.64 7.32
N SER A 282 22.81 -33.85 6.75
CA SER A 282 24.23 -33.91 7.09
C SER A 282 24.51 -33.19 8.41
N ASN A 283 25.60 -33.53 9.11
CA ASN A 283 26.03 -32.81 10.32
C ASN A 283 26.27 -31.28 10.10
N ASN A 284 26.18 -30.80 8.85
CA ASN A 284 26.49 -29.43 8.45
C ASN A 284 25.27 -28.57 8.09
N VAL A 285 24.03 -29.03 8.34
CA VAL A 285 22.80 -28.23 8.04
C VAL A 285 22.88 -26.81 8.61
N ASN A 286 23.33 -26.69 9.87
CA ASN A 286 23.47 -25.40 10.54
C ASN A 286 24.46 -24.46 9.83
N ALA A 287 25.55 -24.99 9.27
CA ALA A 287 26.55 -24.17 8.58
C ALA A 287 25.99 -23.54 7.29
N TYR A 288 25.23 -24.31 6.49
CA TYR A 288 24.60 -23.79 5.27
C TYR A 288 23.56 -22.72 5.56
N LEU A 289 22.72 -22.96 6.57
CA LEU A 289 21.71 -21.99 6.99
C LEU A 289 22.35 -20.70 7.55
N ILE A 290 23.37 -20.83 8.41
CA ILE A 290 24.08 -19.67 8.99
C ILE A 290 24.73 -18.83 7.91
N GLU A 291 25.33 -19.46 6.90
CA GLU A 291 25.94 -18.72 5.79
C GLU A 291 24.88 -18.06 4.89
N ALA A 292 23.80 -18.77 4.59
CA ALA A 292 22.69 -18.21 3.82
C ALA A 292 21.99 -17.04 4.54
N ALA A 293 22.02 -17.01 5.87
CA ALA A 293 21.50 -15.92 6.68
C ALA A 293 22.31 -14.62 6.61
N LYS A 294 23.51 -14.64 6.03
CA LYS A 294 24.35 -13.45 5.82
C LYS A 294 24.22 -12.86 4.41
N ASP A 295 23.47 -13.53 3.54
CA ASP A 295 23.41 -13.16 2.13
C ASP A 295 22.58 -11.89 1.91
N GLU A 296 23.07 -11.00 1.05
CA GLU A 296 22.39 -9.74 0.75
C GLU A 296 21.14 -9.93 -0.12
N ASN A 297 21.01 -11.06 -0.82
CA ASN A 297 19.80 -11.37 -1.59
C ASN A 297 18.66 -11.74 -0.64
N LEU A 298 17.63 -10.90 -0.61
CA LEU A 298 16.53 -11.00 0.35
C LEU A 298 15.66 -12.25 0.15
N GLU A 299 15.49 -12.70 -1.10
CA GLU A 299 14.72 -13.91 -1.40
C GLU A 299 15.45 -15.15 -0.89
N TYR A 300 16.77 -15.20 -1.08
CA TYR A 300 17.60 -16.27 -0.53
C TYR A 300 17.63 -16.27 0.99
N PHE A 301 17.79 -15.10 1.62
CA PHE A 301 17.74 -14.98 3.07
C PHE A 301 16.37 -15.41 3.63
N ALA A 302 15.27 -14.98 3.01
CA ALA A 302 13.92 -15.39 3.41
C ALA A 302 13.73 -16.92 3.30
N ALA A 303 14.24 -17.53 2.23
CA ALA A 303 14.22 -18.99 2.09
C ALA A 303 15.05 -19.68 3.18
N ALA A 304 16.23 -19.14 3.52
CA ALA A 304 17.06 -19.66 4.61
C ALA A 304 16.34 -19.60 5.96
N VAL A 305 15.68 -18.48 6.29
CA VAL A 305 14.85 -18.36 7.50
C VAL A 305 13.72 -19.39 7.50
N LYS A 306 13.01 -19.54 6.38
CA LYS A 306 11.94 -20.53 6.23
C LYS A 306 12.45 -21.96 6.46
N PHE A 307 13.59 -22.32 5.90
CA PHE A 307 14.18 -23.65 6.05
C PHE A 307 14.78 -23.87 7.44
N ALA A 308 15.28 -22.83 8.11
CA ALA A 308 15.81 -22.92 9.46
C ALA A 308 14.71 -23.05 10.53
N ASN A 309 13.53 -22.46 10.31
CA ASN A 309 12.45 -22.38 11.31
C ASN A 309 12.10 -23.70 12.03
N PRO A 310 12.05 -24.88 11.37
CA PRO A 310 11.79 -26.16 12.06
C PRO A 310 12.93 -26.63 12.97
N HIS A 311 14.14 -26.09 12.80
CA HIS A 311 15.38 -26.54 13.46
C HIS A 311 15.92 -25.54 14.49
N LEU A 312 15.36 -24.32 14.56
CA LEU A 312 15.83 -23.27 15.46
C LEU A 312 15.15 -23.32 16.84
N SER A 313 15.88 -22.91 17.88
CA SER A 313 15.27 -22.56 19.16
C SER A 313 14.31 -21.37 19.01
N VAL A 314 13.42 -21.17 19.98
CA VAL A 314 12.50 -20.01 19.99
C VAL A 314 13.28 -18.69 19.91
N GLU A 315 14.40 -18.58 20.62
CA GLU A 315 15.26 -17.40 20.64
C GLU A 315 15.92 -17.14 19.28
N SER A 316 16.50 -18.17 18.65
CA SER A 316 17.12 -18.03 17.34
C SER A 316 16.09 -17.73 16.24
N LYS A 317 14.89 -18.32 16.34
CA LYS A 317 13.77 -18.03 15.44
C LYS A 317 13.35 -16.56 15.53
N SER A 318 13.23 -16.02 16.74
CA SER A 318 12.93 -14.60 16.95
C SER A 318 14.01 -13.72 16.32
N LEU A 319 15.29 -14.00 16.57
CA LEU A 319 16.40 -13.22 16.04
C LEU A 319 16.42 -13.19 14.50
N TRP A 320 16.26 -14.35 13.87
CA TRP A 320 16.32 -14.47 12.40
C TRP A 320 15.10 -13.81 11.74
N THR A 321 13.92 -13.95 12.34
CA THR A 321 12.70 -13.28 11.87
C THR A 321 12.86 -11.76 11.95
N SER A 322 13.36 -11.24 13.07
CA SER A 322 13.64 -9.80 13.21
C SER A 322 14.67 -9.31 12.18
N LYS A 323 15.76 -10.06 11.94
CA LYS A 323 16.76 -9.69 10.92
C LYS A 323 16.16 -9.63 9.51
N LEU A 324 15.31 -10.60 9.15
CA LEU A 324 14.62 -10.61 7.86
C LEU A 324 13.67 -9.42 7.70
N GLU A 325 12.88 -9.15 8.72
CA GLU A 325 11.91 -8.06 8.70
C GLU A 325 12.60 -6.70 8.62
N ILE A 326 13.71 -6.50 9.35
CA ILE A 326 14.55 -5.30 9.24
C ILE A 326 15.09 -5.14 7.81
N ALA A 327 15.58 -6.22 7.19
CA ALA A 327 16.08 -6.18 5.82
C ALA A 327 14.96 -5.87 4.80
N GLN A 328 13.75 -6.38 5.03
CA GLN A 328 12.56 -6.05 4.24
C GLN A 328 12.18 -4.58 4.37
N ILE A 329 12.14 -4.05 5.60
CA ILE A 329 11.87 -2.64 5.87
C ILE A 329 12.94 -1.75 5.22
N ALA A 330 14.22 -2.14 5.32
CA ALA A 330 15.33 -1.36 4.77
C ALA A 330 15.27 -1.22 3.24
N LYS A 331 14.76 -2.24 2.54
CA LYS A 331 14.60 -2.26 1.07
C LYS A 331 13.22 -1.81 0.58
N SER A 332 12.29 -1.55 1.50
CA SER A 332 10.94 -1.11 1.16
C SER A 332 10.91 0.31 0.60
N SER A 333 9.81 0.65 -0.09
CA SER A 333 9.50 2.01 -0.52
C SER A 333 8.65 2.79 0.50
N TYR A 334 8.62 2.36 1.77
CA TYR A 334 7.85 3.06 2.80
C TYR A 334 8.39 4.47 3.03
N LEU A 335 7.47 5.41 3.27
CA LEU A 335 7.81 6.77 3.66
C LEU A 335 8.54 6.79 5.02
N PRO A 336 9.33 7.84 5.31
CA PRO A 336 10.16 7.92 6.50
C PRO A 336 9.42 7.60 7.81
N GLU A 337 8.25 8.18 8.02
CA GLU A 337 7.41 7.99 9.22
C GLU A 337 6.97 6.53 9.36
N GLN A 338 6.44 5.92 8.29
CA GLN A 338 6.02 4.52 8.31
C GLN A 338 7.22 3.58 8.52
N ARG A 339 8.36 3.87 7.91
CA ARG A 339 9.58 3.10 8.06
C ARG A 339 10.06 3.11 9.51
N LEU A 340 10.03 4.27 10.19
CA LEU A 340 10.39 4.38 11.60
C LEU A 340 9.43 3.59 12.50
N LEU A 341 8.12 3.67 12.26
CA LEU A 341 7.12 2.92 13.02
C LEU A 341 7.36 1.41 12.94
N LEU A 342 7.64 0.88 11.74
CA LEU A 342 7.93 -0.53 11.53
C LEU A 342 9.25 -0.95 12.19
N LEU A 343 10.31 -0.15 12.04
CA LEU A 343 11.60 -0.39 12.70
C LEU A 343 11.44 -0.46 14.22
N ARG A 344 10.70 0.50 14.80
CA ARG A 344 10.42 0.53 16.24
C ARG A 344 9.55 -0.62 16.71
N ALA A 345 8.57 -1.05 15.91
CA ALA A 345 7.81 -2.24 16.24
C ALA A 345 8.73 -3.48 16.37
N VAL A 346 9.72 -3.63 15.47
CA VAL A 346 10.74 -4.69 15.59
C VAL A 346 11.60 -4.50 16.83
N PHE A 347 11.96 -3.26 17.15
CA PHE A 347 12.75 -2.90 18.31
C PHE A 347 12.07 -3.34 19.61
N ASP A 348 10.79 -2.97 19.78
CA ASP A 348 10.02 -3.17 21.00
C ASP A 348 9.84 -4.67 21.33
N ARG A 349 9.82 -5.55 20.31
CA ARG A 349 9.76 -7.02 20.49
C ARG A 349 11.13 -7.71 20.54
N SER A 350 12.20 -7.04 20.12
CA SER A 350 13.54 -7.64 20.04
C SER A 350 14.20 -7.68 21.41
N LYS A 351 14.71 -8.85 21.80
CA LYS A 351 15.55 -9.03 23.00
C LYS A 351 17.05 -8.91 22.73
N SER A 352 17.44 -8.80 21.46
CA SER A 352 18.84 -8.72 21.04
C SER A 352 19.33 -7.28 21.01
N THR A 353 20.32 -6.96 21.85
CA THR A 353 20.99 -5.65 21.85
C THR A 353 21.63 -5.33 20.51
N GLU A 354 22.24 -6.31 19.83
CA GLU A 354 22.82 -6.13 18.48
C GLU A 354 21.74 -5.68 17.49
N THR A 355 20.57 -6.33 17.53
CA THR A 355 19.43 -6.00 16.68
C THR A 355 18.89 -4.61 17.00
N GLN A 356 18.77 -4.27 18.28
CA GLN A 356 18.35 -2.94 18.74
C GLN A 356 19.31 -1.84 18.28
N ILE A 357 20.62 -2.05 18.37
CA ILE A 357 21.65 -1.13 17.84
C ILE A 357 21.51 -0.97 16.32
N ASN A 358 21.31 -2.06 15.58
CA ASN A 358 21.13 -1.99 14.13
C ASN A 358 19.87 -1.20 13.76
N ILE A 359 18.78 -1.38 14.51
CA ILE A 359 17.56 -0.61 14.30
C ILE A 359 17.78 0.88 14.56
N LEU A 360 18.50 1.27 15.62
CA LEU A 360 18.84 2.68 15.86
C LEU A 360 19.66 3.29 14.71
N LYS A 361 20.63 2.53 14.16
CA LYS A 361 21.39 2.95 12.96
C LYS A 361 20.48 3.16 11.75
N LEU A 362 19.55 2.25 11.49
CA LEU A 362 18.61 2.39 10.38
C LEU A 362 17.61 3.53 10.61
N ALA A 363 17.22 3.78 11.87
CA ALA A 363 16.36 4.90 12.24
C ALA A 363 17.06 6.25 12.00
N GLU A 364 18.38 6.32 12.19
CA GLU A 364 19.20 7.49 11.85
C GLU A 364 19.08 7.90 10.38
N GLU A 365 19.03 6.92 9.47
CA GLU A 365 18.90 7.15 8.03
C GLU A 365 17.53 7.73 7.62
N VAL A 366 16.52 7.62 8.48
CA VAL A 366 15.16 8.15 8.24
C VAL A 366 15.13 9.68 8.30
N LYS A 367 15.95 10.30 9.16
CA LYS A 367 16.17 11.76 9.27
C LYS A 367 14.93 12.61 9.57
N ILE A 368 13.97 12.10 10.34
CA ILE A 368 12.79 12.84 10.82
C ILE A 368 12.86 13.16 12.32
N PHE A 369 12.08 14.14 12.78
CA PHE A 369 12.05 14.53 14.20
C PHE A 369 11.70 13.35 15.12
N ASN A 370 10.76 12.49 14.73
CA ASN A 370 10.36 11.31 15.50
C ASN A 370 11.53 10.36 15.79
N THR A 371 12.58 10.34 14.96
CA THR A 371 13.80 9.56 15.25
C THR A 371 14.49 10.08 16.51
N LEU A 372 14.47 11.40 16.76
CA LEU A 372 15.02 12.00 17.98
C LEU A 372 14.23 11.56 19.21
N ALA A 373 12.89 11.61 19.14
CA ALA A 373 12.00 11.15 20.21
C ALA A 373 12.20 9.65 20.53
N PHE A 374 12.40 8.84 19.50
CA PHE A 374 12.71 7.41 19.66
C PHE A 374 14.07 7.19 20.33
N ALA A 375 15.13 7.85 19.84
CA ALA A 375 16.49 7.66 20.33
C ALA A 375 16.70 8.21 21.75
N GLU A 376 16.05 9.33 22.11
CA GLU A 376 16.15 9.95 23.45
C GLU A 376 15.89 8.94 24.58
N ARG A 377 14.89 8.07 24.40
CA ARG A 377 14.49 7.06 25.39
C ARG A 377 15.62 6.10 25.80
N TYR A 378 16.65 5.99 24.97
CA TYR A 378 17.76 5.04 25.18
C TYR A 378 19.08 5.72 25.53
N LEU A 379 19.09 7.04 25.77
CA LEU A 379 20.28 7.76 26.23
C LEU A 379 20.77 7.31 27.60
N ASP A 380 19.87 6.85 28.47
CA ASP A 380 20.20 6.37 29.81
C ASP A 380 20.37 4.84 29.87
N ASN A 381 20.26 4.14 28.72
CA ASN A 381 20.43 2.69 28.65
C ASN A 381 21.90 2.33 28.38
N PRO A 382 22.63 1.67 29.32
CA PRO A 382 24.07 1.46 29.18
C PRO A 382 24.50 0.73 27.90
N SER A 383 23.67 -0.18 27.39
CA SER A 383 23.95 -0.99 26.20
C SER A 383 23.60 -0.29 24.88
N LEU A 384 22.78 0.75 24.91
CA LEU A 384 22.26 1.43 23.71
C LEU A 384 22.66 2.91 23.62
N GLN A 385 23.05 3.52 24.74
CA GLN A 385 23.32 4.95 24.89
C GLN A 385 24.30 5.53 23.85
N GLN A 386 25.34 4.77 23.46
CA GLN A 386 26.31 5.22 22.45
C GLN A 386 25.67 5.40 21.08
N GLN A 387 24.89 4.41 20.63
CA GLN A 387 24.22 4.48 19.34
C GLN A 387 23.08 5.50 19.38
N ALA A 388 22.31 5.57 20.47
CA ALA A 388 21.28 6.57 20.67
C ALA A 388 21.83 8.00 20.58
N ALA A 389 22.96 8.27 21.24
CA ALA A 389 23.64 9.57 21.19
C ALA A 389 24.12 9.92 19.77
N SER A 390 24.72 8.95 19.06
CA SER A 390 25.11 9.11 17.65
C SER A 390 23.90 9.49 16.79
N THR A 391 22.81 8.73 16.90
CA THR A 391 21.59 8.94 16.13
C THR A 391 20.96 10.31 16.39
N ILE A 392 20.92 10.76 17.66
CA ILE A 392 20.46 12.11 18.00
C ILE A 392 21.30 13.18 17.32
N ILE A 393 22.62 13.07 17.40
CA ILE A 393 23.53 14.08 16.86
C ILE A 393 23.41 14.14 15.33
N GLU A 394 23.52 13.00 14.64
CA GLU A 394 23.50 12.96 13.17
C GLU A 394 22.16 13.42 12.60
N VAL A 395 21.04 12.96 13.16
CA VAL A 395 19.71 13.41 12.74
C VAL A 395 19.55 14.91 12.98
N THR A 396 19.98 15.41 14.15
CA THR A 396 19.87 16.84 14.47
C THR A 396 20.69 17.70 13.51
N LEU A 397 21.96 17.35 13.27
CA LEU A 397 22.86 18.09 12.39
C LEU A 397 22.46 18.04 10.91
N SER A 398 21.71 17.01 10.50
CA SER A 398 21.18 16.89 9.14
C SER A 398 19.91 17.72 8.89
N GLY A 399 19.24 18.19 9.94
CA GLY A 399 17.99 18.95 9.87
C GLY A 399 18.11 20.39 10.38
N GLU A 400 17.02 21.14 10.28
CA GLU A 400 16.88 22.49 10.86
C GLU A 400 16.05 22.45 12.15
N TYR A 401 16.51 21.68 13.14
CA TYR A 401 15.86 21.57 14.44
C TYR A 401 16.40 22.61 15.42
N THR A 402 15.49 23.27 16.13
CA THR A 402 15.78 24.41 17.00
C THR A 402 15.07 24.23 18.34
N GLY A 403 15.24 25.19 19.25
CA GLY A 403 14.58 25.18 20.56
C GLY A 403 15.42 24.60 21.69
N ASP A 404 14.99 24.87 22.91
CA ASP A 404 15.72 24.48 24.12
C ASP A 404 15.71 22.97 24.37
N PHE A 405 14.64 22.28 23.92
CA PHE A 405 14.58 20.82 23.93
C PHE A 405 15.73 20.21 23.13
N ILE A 406 15.96 20.68 21.89
CA ILE A 406 17.05 20.16 21.05
C ILE A 406 18.42 20.50 21.64
N LYS A 407 18.59 21.69 22.22
CA LYS A 407 19.84 22.05 22.90
C LYS A 407 20.13 21.13 24.09
N ASP A 408 19.13 20.83 24.91
CA ASP A 408 19.27 19.91 26.04
C ASP A 408 19.58 18.49 25.57
N LEU A 409 18.84 18.01 24.56
CA LEU A 409 19.02 16.70 23.99
C LEU A 409 20.43 16.50 23.41
N LEU A 410 20.94 17.49 22.67
CA LEU A 410 22.32 17.49 22.16
C LEU A 410 23.36 17.48 23.27
N LYS A 411 23.16 18.26 24.36
CA LYS A 411 24.07 18.27 25.51
C LYS A 411 24.10 16.92 26.21
N ARG A 412 22.93 16.30 26.42
CA ARG A 412 22.80 14.95 26.99
C ARG A 412 23.50 13.92 26.09
N ALA A 413 23.25 13.94 24.78
CA ALA A 413 23.94 13.07 23.84
C ALA A 413 25.47 13.23 23.90
N LEU A 414 25.98 14.47 23.88
CA LEU A 414 27.42 14.75 23.99
C LEU A 414 28.06 14.27 25.29
N SER A 415 27.29 14.15 26.38
CA SER A 415 27.81 13.63 27.66
C SER A 415 28.10 12.13 27.63
N VAL A 416 27.54 11.42 26.63
CA VAL A 416 27.67 9.97 26.48
C VAL A 416 28.71 9.59 25.42
N VAL A 417 28.89 10.38 24.36
CA VAL A 417 29.79 10.05 23.23
C VAL A 417 31.24 9.78 23.68
N ASN A 418 31.83 8.67 23.19
CA ASN A 418 33.19 8.25 23.55
C ASN A 418 34.31 9.21 23.06
N SER A 419 35.47 9.13 23.73
CA SER A 419 36.59 10.09 23.64
C SER A 419 37.23 10.26 22.27
N THR A 420 37.21 9.25 21.40
CA THR A 420 37.91 9.28 20.10
C THR A 420 37.18 10.14 19.06
N GLN A 421 35.86 10.27 19.17
CA GLN A 421 35.03 11.07 18.26
C GLN A 421 34.71 12.48 18.80
N MET A 422 34.92 12.70 20.11
CA MET A 422 34.39 13.87 20.82
C MET A 422 34.81 15.24 20.26
N VAL A 423 36.07 15.44 19.86
CA VAL A 423 36.56 16.80 19.55
C VAL A 423 35.86 17.38 18.31
N LEU A 424 35.80 16.62 17.22
CA LEU A 424 35.17 17.07 15.98
C LEU A 424 33.64 17.15 16.13
N VAL A 425 33.03 16.14 16.76
CA VAL A 425 31.57 16.10 16.97
C VAL A 425 31.12 17.25 17.86
N ARG A 426 31.83 17.52 18.97
CA ARG A 426 31.51 18.63 19.88
C ARG A 426 31.59 19.98 19.16
N SER A 427 32.64 20.22 18.38
CA SER A 427 32.78 21.47 17.61
C SER A 427 31.62 21.69 16.63
N LYS A 428 31.18 20.64 15.93
CA LYS A 428 30.01 20.70 15.03
C LYS A 428 28.72 21.02 15.80
N VAL A 429 28.47 20.33 16.91
CA VAL A 429 27.28 20.52 17.74
C VAL A 429 27.24 21.93 18.36
N GLU A 430 28.37 22.42 18.88
CA GLU A 430 28.48 23.77 19.42
C GLU A 430 28.23 24.83 18.35
N SER A 431 28.80 24.64 17.15
CA SER A 431 28.55 25.52 16.00
C SER A 431 27.08 25.52 15.59
N TYR A 432 26.43 24.35 15.59
CA TYR A 432 25.02 24.21 15.30
C TYR A 432 24.14 24.94 16.33
N ILE A 433 24.38 24.71 17.63
CA ILE A 433 23.66 25.39 18.72
C ILE A 433 23.81 26.92 18.61
N LYS A 434 25.01 27.42 18.28
CA LYS A 434 25.27 28.85 18.09
C LYS A 434 24.52 29.44 16.89
N ALA A 435 24.30 28.65 15.85
CA ALA A 435 23.62 29.06 14.63
C ALA A 435 22.07 28.90 14.69
N MET A 436 21.52 28.25 15.72
CA MET A 436 20.08 28.03 15.86
C MET A 436 19.29 29.35 15.86
N LYS A 437 18.15 29.35 15.18
CA LYS A 437 17.17 30.44 15.25
C LYS A 437 16.63 30.55 16.69
N PRO A 438 16.35 31.77 17.19
CA PRO A 438 15.83 31.98 18.54
C PRO A 438 14.31 31.69 18.61
N ASP A 439 13.91 30.44 18.35
CA ASP A 439 12.55 29.95 18.51
C ASP A 439 12.48 28.80 19.52
N GLN A 440 11.26 28.36 19.88
CA GLN A 440 11.06 27.29 20.87
C GLN A 440 11.21 25.88 20.29
N GLY A 441 11.23 25.72 18.97
CA GLY A 441 11.19 24.40 18.34
C GLY A 441 10.01 23.54 18.77
N PHE A 442 10.15 22.22 18.63
CA PHE A 442 9.22 21.26 19.20
C PHE A 442 9.52 21.03 20.68
N VAL A 443 8.47 20.97 21.49
CA VAL A 443 8.51 20.64 22.92
C VAL A 443 7.57 19.46 23.22
N PRO A 444 7.92 18.58 24.17
CA PRO A 444 7.04 17.48 24.56
C PRO A 444 5.78 18.01 25.24
N LEU A 445 4.61 17.60 24.74
CA LEU A 445 3.31 17.76 25.41
C LEU A 445 3.08 16.66 26.46
N PHE A 446 3.64 15.49 26.23
CA PHE A 446 3.59 14.36 27.15
C PHE A 446 5.02 13.98 27.57
N ASN A 447 5.24 13.88 28.88
CA ASN A 447 6.57 13.67 29.47
C ASN A 447 6.94 12.19 29.65
N GLY A 448 6.06 11.26 29.24
CA GLY A 448 6.24 9.81 29.41
C GLY A 448 5.91 9.28 30.81
N LYS A 449 5.72 10.14 31.81
CA LYS A 449 5.69 9.75 33.23
C LYS A 449 4.34 9.99 33.90
N ASP A 450 3.72 11.14 33.64
CA ASP A 450 2.50 11.56 34.30
C ASP A 450 1.68 12.52 33.42
N LEU A 451 0.56 13.02 33.96
CA LEU A 451 -0.34 13.94 33.29
C LEU A 451 0.05 15.42 33.48
N THR A 452 1.31 15.72 33.84
CA THR A 452 1.77 17.12 33.91
C THR A 452 1.60 17.79 32.55
N GLY A 453 0.99 18.98 32.55
CA GLY A 453 0.64 19.70 31.32
C GLY A 453 -0.77 19.40 30.80
N TRP A 454 -1.48 18.45 31.40
CA TRP A 454 -2.83 18.02 31.04
C TRP A 454 -3.84 18.30 32.17
N LYS A 455 -5.12 18.38 31.78
CA LYS A 455 -6.26 18.60 32.66
C LYS A 455 -7.52 17.96 32.07
N GLY A 456 -8.56 17.77 32.88
CA GLY A 456 -9.85 17.27 32.40
C GLY A 456 -10.60 18.32 31.58
N LEU A 457 -11.41 17.88 30.61
CA LEU A 457 -12.24 18.78 29.81
C LEU A 457 -13.40 19.38 30.62
N VAL A 458 -13.49 20.72 30.65
CA VAL A 458 -14.65 21.45 31.19
C VAL A 458 -15.46 22.08 30.06
N ALA A 459 -16.55 21.44 29.66
CA ALA A 459 -17.50 21.93 28.64
C ALA A 459 -16.86 22.26 27.26
N ASP A 460 -17.68 22.72 26.31
CA ASP A 460 -17.19 23.25 25.03
C ASP A 460 -16.59 24.67 25.21
N PRO A 461 -15.74 25.15 24.27
CA PRO A 461 -15.08 26.46 24.41
C PRO A 461 -16.03 27.64 24.57
N ILE A 462 -17.22 27.60 23.96
CA ILE A 462 -18.21 28.69 24.03
C ILE A 462 -18.76 28.77 25.45
N LYS A 463 -19.21 27.65 26.02
CA LYS A 463 -19.70 27.60 27.40
C LYS A 463 -18.59 27.93 28.40
N ARG A 464 -17.41 27.35 28.24
CA ARG A 464 -16.24 27.59 29.10
C ARG A 464 -15.86 29.07 29.15
N SER A 465 -15.91 29.78 28.01
CA SER A 465 -15.59 31.21 27.94
C SER A 465 -16.56 32.13 28.70
N LYS A 466 -17.78 31.65 29.02
CA LYS A 466 -18.82 32.40 29.73
C LYS A 466 -18.81 32.14 31.25
N MET A 467 -18.03 31.17 31.73
CA MET A 467 -17.93 30.88 33.15
C MET A 467 -17.09 31.95 33.86
N ASP A 468 -17.54 32.38 35.03
CA ASP A 468 -16.68 33.15 35.92
C ASP A 468 -15.55 32.26 36.50
N VAL A 469 -14.51 32.90 37.02
CA VAL A 469 -13.30 32.22 37.51
C VAL A 469 -13.62 31.18 38.59
N LYS A 470 -14.52 31.47 39.53
CA LYS A 470 -14.83 30.54 40.63
C LYS A 470 -15.60 29.32 40.14
N THR A 471 -16.56 29.54 39.24
CA THR A 471 -17.31 28.45 38.63
C THR A 471 -16.39 27.56 37.81
N LEU A 472 -15.52 28.14 36.99
CA LEU A 472 -14.56 27.38 36.18
C LEU A 472 -13.59 26.58 37.05
N GLU A 473 -13.06 27.15 38.12
CA GLU A 473 -12.19 26.43 39.06
C GLU A 473 -12.88 25.24 39.74
N ALA A 474 -14.16 25.39 40.12
CA ALA A 474 -14.93 24.32 40.73
C ALA A 474 -15.22 23.17 39.74
N GLU A 475 -15.61 23.50 38.51
CA GLU A 475 -15.83 22.51 37.46
C GLU A 475 -14.53 21.84 37.00
N GLN A 476 -13.42 22.58 36.96
CA GLN A 476 -12.11 22.02 36.62
C GLN A 476 -11.66 20.96 37.63
N LYS A 477 -11.90 21.18 38.94
CA LYS A 477 -11.59 20.16 39.96
C LYS A 477 -12.36 18.86 39.75
N LYS A 478 -13.63 18.93 39.32
CA LYS A 478 -14.45 17.76 39.00
C LYS A 478 -13.93 17.05 37.75
N ALA A 479 -13.69 17.80 36.67
CA ALA A 479 -13.18 17.26 35.42
C ALA A 479 -11.80 16.61 35.60
N ASP A 480 -10.92 17.20 36.42
CA ASP A 480 -9.61 16.63 36.72
C ASP A 480 -9.72 15.34 37.55
N ALA A 481 -10.73 15.21 38.42
CA ALA A 481 -10.97 13.98 39.17
C ALA A 481 -11.42 12.86 38.22
N GLU A 482 -12.42 13.12 37.37
CA GLU A 482 -12.90 12.18 36.34
C GLU A 482 -11.78 11.76 35.38
N MET A 483 -10.97 12.73 34.91
CA MET A 483 -9.82 12.48 34.05
C MET A 483 -8.86 11.44 34.65
N ARG A 484 -8.61 11.47 35.96
CA ARG A 484 -7.69 10.53 36.63
C ARG A 484 -8.28 9.12 36.76
N GLU A 485 -9.58 8.95 36.54
CA GLU A 485 -10.22 7.64 36.48
C GLU A 485 -10.18 7.05 35.06
N SER A 486 -10.16 7.89 34.03
CA SER A 486 -10.25 7.47 32.62
C SER A 486 -8.93 7.51 31.84
N TRP A 487 -7.95 8.27 32.30
CA TRP A 487 -6.64 8.43 31.64
C TRP A 487 -5.52 7.98 32.57
N THR A 488 -4.64 7.13 32.06
CA THR A 488 -3.48 6.63 32.81
C THR A 488 -2.23 6.65 31.95
N VAL A 489 -1.08 6.70 32.62
CA VAL A 489 0.23 6.50 31.98
C VAL A 489 0.70 5.08 32.28
N LYS A 490 1.14 4.36 31.26
CA LYS A 490 1.70 3.01 31.39
C LYS A 490 2.74 2.77 30.30
N ASP A 491 3.91 2.25 30.67
CA ASP A 491 4.98 1.89 29.72
C ASP A 491 5.39 3.07 28.79
N ASP A 492 5.44 4.29 29.34
CA ASP A 492 5.67 5.55 28.60
C ASP A 492 4.62 5.86 27.50
N GLU A 493 3.43 5.27 27.62
CA GLU A 493 2.24 5.51 26.79
C GLU A 493 1.16 6.21 27.62
N LEU A 494 0.47 7.15 27.00
CA LEU A 494 -0.73 7.79 27.54
C LEU A 494 -1.96 7.02 27.05
N LEU A 495 -2.69 6.39 27.96
CA LEU A 495 -3.78 5.46 27.67
C LEU A 495 -5.13 6.04 28.08
N PHE A 496 -6.09 5.97 27.16
CA PHE A 496 -7.52 6.16 27.45
C PHE A 496 -8.19 4.82 27.75
N LEU A 497 -8.93 4.73 28.86
CA LEU A 497 -9.54 3.50 29.39
C LEU A 497 -10.99 3.27 28.93
N SER A 498 -11.42 3.82 27.79
CA SER A 498 -12.74 3.64 27.15
C SER A 498 -13.97 4.29 27.82
N HIS A 499 -13.82 5.04 28.92
CA HIS A 499 -14.90 5.79 29.58
C HIS A 499 -14.43 7.18 30.00
N GLY A 500 -15.32 8.11 30.36
CA GLY A 500 -14.97 9.46 30.81
C GLY A 500 -14.88 10.46 29.65
N ASN A 501 -14.09 11.52 29.84
CA ASN A 501 -14.08 12.69 28.95
C ASN A 501 -12.69 12.98 28.36
N ASN A 502 -12.62 13.90 27.39
CA ASN A 502 -11.39 14.25 26.68
C ASN A 502 -10.30 14.71 27.65
N LEU A 503 -9.05 14.42 27.28
CA LEU A 503 -7.87 14.97 27.94
C LEU A 503 -7.46 16.27 27.25
N ALA A 504 -7.38 17.37 27.98
CA ALA A 504 -7.08 18.68 27.40
C ALA A 504 -5.72 19.23 27.86
N THR A 505 -5.02 19.93 26.98
CA THR A 505 -3.80 20.64 27.36
C THR A 505 -4.12 21.80 28.31
N ILE A 506 -3.28 22.03 29.33
CA ILE A 506 -3.38 23.22 30.20
C ILE A 506 -3.08 24.48 29.39
N LYS A 507 -2.01 24.42 28.59
CA LYS A 507 -1.63 25.50 27.67
C LYS A 507 -2.63 25.55 26.50
N LYS A 508 -2.96 26.76 26.09
CA LYS A 508 -3.74 27.03 24.87
C LYS A 508 -2.81 27.33 23.71
N TYR A 509 -3.21 26.92 22.52
CA TYR A 509 -2.40 26.99 21.30
C TYR A 509 -3.12 27.82 20.24
N GLY A 510 -2.35 28.70 19.60
CA GLY A 510 -2.75 29.43 18.40
C GLY A 510 -2.38 28.61 17.16
N ASP A 511 -1.58 29.17 16.27
CA ASP A 511 -0.97 28.39 15.18
C ASP A 511 0.06 27.42 15.76
N PHE A 512 0.00 26.16 15.36
CA PHE A 512 0.91 25.13 15.86
C PHE A 512 1.17 24.04 14.83
N GLU A 513 2.25 23.31 15.06
CA GLU A 513 2.56 22.04 14.42
C GLU A 513 2.69 20.98 15.50
N MET A 514 1.99 19.86 15.35
CA MET A 514 1.92 18.77 16.31
C MET A 514 2.37 17.46 15.67
N LEU A 515 3.20 16.72 16.40
CA LEU A 515 3.58 15.34 16.10
C LEU A 515 2.99 14.45 17.19
N VAL A 516 2.40 13.33 16.80
CA VAL A 516 1.83 12.38 17.76
C VAL A 516 1.76 10.99 17.16
N ASP A 517 2.26 10.01 17.90
CA ASP A 517 2.00 8.61 17.61
C ASP A 517 0.74 8.16 18.36
N TRP A 518 -0.12 7.40 17.69
CA TRP A 518 -1.35 6.86 18.27
C TRP A 518 -1.61 5.43 17.79
N LYS A 519 -2.32 4.63 18.59
CA LYS A 519 -2.89 3.35 18.17
C LYS A 519 -4.25 3.14 18.83
N ILE A 520 -5.20 2.62 18.09
CA ILE A 520 -6.42 2.06 18.67
C ILE A 520 -6.07 0.65 19.16
N VAL A 521 -6.41 0.36 20.41
CA VAL A 521 -6.26 -0.99 20.98
C VAL A 521 -7.45 -1.84 20.54
N ASP A 522 -7.18 -3.03 20.01
CA ASP A 522 -8.25 -3.93 19.57
C ASP A 522 -8.96 -4.57 20.77
N ASP A 523 -10.07 -3.97 21.18
CA ASP A 523 -10.97 -4.49 22.22
C ASP A 523 -11.97 -5.54 21.71
N LYS A 524 -11.82 -5.96 20.45
CA LYS A 524 -12.66 -6.94 19.74
C LYS A 524 -14.12 -6.50 19.53
N LYS A 525 -14.46 -5.23 19.73
CA LYS A 525 -15.81 -4.71 19.48
C LYS A 525 -16.00 -4.14 18.08
N GLY A 526 -14.93 -3.79 17.37
CA GLY A 526 -15.01 -3.20 16.03
C GLY A 526 -15.59 -1.79 16.00
N GLU A 527 -15.53 -1.07 17.12
CA GLU A 527 -16.08 0.28 17.31
C GLU A 527 -14.96 1.32 17.56
N GLY A 528 -13.75 1.05 17.09
CA GLY A 528 -12.57 1.91 17.27
C GLY A 528 -12.83 3.33 16.77
N ASP A 529 -12.82 4.31 17.68
CA ASP A 529 -13.13 5.71 17.39
C ASP A 529 -12.45 6.64 18.39
N ALA A 530 -11.75 7.64 17.87
CA ALA A 530 -11.11 8.71 18.62
C ALA A 530 -10.74 9.87 17.69
N GLY A 531 -9.97 10.83 18.18
CA GLY A 531 -9.56 11.96 17.37
C GLY A 531 -8.77 12.96 18.19
N ILE A 532 -8.34 14.02 17.50
CA ILE A 532 -7.63 15.14 18.10
C ILE A 532 -8.43 16.41 17.81
N TYR A 533 -8.77 17.13 18.87
CA TYR A 533 -9.48 18.40 18.77
C TYR A 533 -8.44 19.50 18.64
N LEU A 534 -8.65 20.37 17.65
CA LEU A 534 -7.78 21.49 17.37
C LEU A 534 -8.46 22.75 17.90
N ARG A 535 -7.81 23.42 18.86
CA ARG A 535 -8.37 24.60 19.55
C ARG A 535 -9.78 24.34 20.10
N GLY A 536 -9.93 23.23 20.82
CA GLY A 536 -11.16 22.79 21.47
C GLY A 536 -12.30 22.47 20.50
N THR A 537 -12.01 22.25 19.21
CA THR A 537 -13.01 21.95 18.18
C THR A 537 -12.75 20.58 17.55
N PRO A 538 -13.77 19.69 17.48
CA PRO A 538 -13.65 18.38 16.87
C PRO A 538 -13.61 18.44 15.34
N GLN A 539 -12.95 17.54 14.62
CA GLN A 539 -12.03 16.46 14.99
C GLN A 539 -11.09 16.21 13.81
N VAL A 540 -9.78 16.05 14.06
CA VAL A 540 -8.92 15.24 13.18
C VAL A 540 -9.19 13.79 13.56
N GLN A 541 -9.87 13.07 12.66
CA GLN A 541 -10.46 11.78 12.98
C GLN A 541 -9.43 10.66 13.13
N ILE A 542 -9.67 9.73 14.05
CA ILE A 542 -8.99 8.44 14.20
C ILE A 542 -10.06 7.33 14.22
N TRP A 543 -9.96 6.32 13.36
CA TRP A 543 -10.95 5.23 13.29
C TRP A 543 -10.36 3.85 13.05
N ASP A 544 -11.13 2.84 13.44
CA ASP A 544 -11.06 1.52 12.84
C ASP A 544 -11.73 1.55 11.45
N ASN A 545 -10.92 1.42 10.40
CA ASN A 545 -11.39 1.46 9.01
C ASN A 545 -12.34 0.30 8.65
N ALA A 546 -12.41 -0.76 9.48
CA ALA A 546 -13.38 -1.84 9.30
C ALA A 546 -14.82 -1.40 9.62
N ARG A 547 -15.02 -0.27 10.34
CA ARG A 547 -16.32 0.27 10.76
C ARG A 547 -17.06 0.98 9.61
N THR A 548 -17.40 0.22 8.57
CA THR A 548 -17.94 0.75 7.30
C THR A 548 -19.34 1.36 7.40
N ASN A 549 -20.12 1.00 8.43
CA ASN A 549 -21.46 1.51 8.68
C ASN A 549 -21.50 3.03 9.00
N VAL A 550 -20.39 3.58 9.50
CA VAL A 550 -20.25 5.03 9.78
C VAL A 550 -19.36 5.74 8.76
N GLY A 551 -18.97 5.06 7.68
CA GLY A 551 -18.11 5.64 6.66
C GLY A 551 -16.61 5.64 6.98
N ALA A 552 -16.16 4.85 7.97
CA ALA A 552 -14.76 4.83 8.41
C ALA A 552 -13.78 4.22 7.39
N GLN A 553 -14.26 3.53 6.36
CA GLN A 553 -13.42 2.93 5.31
C GLN A 553 -12.58 3.94 4.51
N VAL A 554 -12.87 5.24 4.66
CA VAL A 554 -12.11 6.32 4.02
C VAL A 554 -10.76 6.59 4.71
N GLY A 555 -10.56 6.06 5.92
CA GLY A 555 -9.33 6.24 6.70
C GLY A 555 -9.38 7.39 7.71
N SER A 556 -8.31 7.51 8.49
CA SER A 556 -8.13 8.57 9.50
C SER A 556 -7.52 9.86 8.92
N GLY A 557 -7.52 10.93 9.72
CA GLY A 557 -6.87 12.21 9.42
C GLY A 557 -7.75 13.26 8.74
N GLY A 558 -9.01 12.92 8.42
CA GLY A 558 -10.00 13.86 7.89
C GLY A 558 -10.62 14.78 8.95
N LEU A 559 -11.17 15.92 8.51
CA LEU A 559 -11.89 16.90 9.33
C LEU A 559 -13.41 16.61 9.31
N TYR A 560 -13.82 15.50 9.90
CA TYR A 560 -15.12 14.88 9.59
C TYR A 560 -16.36 15.74 9.93
N ASN A 561 -16.22 16.74 10.80
CA ASN A 561 -17.28 17.66 11.20
C ASN A 561 -17.43 18.91 10.32
N ASN A 562 -16.59 19.04 9.28
CA ASN A 562 -16.80 20.04 8.24
C ASN A 562 -18.04 19.69 7.39
N GLN A 563 -18.87 20.70 7.11
CA GLN A 563 -20.08 20.57 6.28
C GLN A 563 -19.94 21.27 4.93
N GLN A 564 -19.26 22.42 4.90
CA GLN A 564 -19.04 23.24 3.69
C GLN A 564 -17.67 22.96 3.07
N ASN A 565 -16.68 22.69 3.92
CA ASN A 565 -15.31 22.38 3.50
C ASN A 565 -15.09 20.86 3.41
N PRO A 566 -14.05 20.40 2.70
CA PRO A 566 -13.70 18.98 2.66
C PRO A 566 -13.60 18.36 4.07
N SER A 567 -14.20 17.18 4.24
CA SER A 567 -14.25 16.47 5.51
C SER A 567 -13.55 15.10 5.49
N LYS A 568 -13.51 14.46 4.32
CA LYS A 568 -12.88 13.14 4.11
C LYS A 568 -11.38 13.29 3.84
N PRO A 569 -10.54 12.35 4.30
CA PRO A 569 -9.14 12.32 3.92
C PRO A 569 -8.95 12.02 2.42
N LEU A 570 -7.81 12.43 1.89
CA LEU A 570 -7.42 12.24 0.48
C LEU A 570 -7.15 10.77 0.13
N LYS A 571 -6.72 9.96 1.10
CA LYS A 571 -6.46 8.52 0.96
C LYS A 571 -6.39 7.82 2.31
N VAL A 572 -6.61 6.51 2.28
CA VAL A 572 -6.40 5.61 3.42
C VAL A 572 -4.90 5.39 3.60
N ALA A 573 -4.38 5.63 4.80
CA ALA A 573 -2.98 5.42 5.15
C ALA A 573 -2.78 4.77 6.52
N ASP A 574 -3.86 4.33 7.17
CA ASP A 574 -3.87 3.72 8.50
C ASP A 574 -3.12 2.39 8.55
N ASN A 575 -2.38 2.19 9.63
CA ASN A 575 -1.93 0.89 10.07
C ASN A 575 -3.07 0.13 10.78
N PRO A 576 -3.03 -1.21 10.79
CA PRO A 576 -4.03 -2.03 11.49
C PRO A 576 -4.15 -1.69 12.99
N LEU A 577 -5.23 -2.14 13.62
CA LEU A 577 -5.37 -2.08 15.09
C LEU A 577 -4.15 -2.69 15.80
N ASP A 578 -3.90 -2.22 17.02
CA ASP A 578 -2.71 -2.53 17.83
C ASP A 578 -1.37 -2.10 17.22
N HIS A 579 -1.36 -1.49 16.02
CA HIS A 579 -0.16 -0.92 15.40
C HIS A 579 -0.17 0.59 15.51
N TRP A 580 1.02 1.14 15.75
CA TRP A 580 1.22 2.57 15.83
C TRP A 580 1.03 3.24 14.48
N ASN A 581 0.35 4.37 14.51
CA ASN A 581 0.22 5.36 13.45
C ASN A 581 0.92 6.64 13.91
N ASN A 582 1.37 7.44 12.97
CA ASN A 582 1.92 8.77 13.22
C ASN A 582 1.04 9.83 12.55
N PHE A 583 0.70 10.88 13.29
CA PHE A 583 0.22 12.13 12.71
C PHE A 583 1.27 13.23 12.81
N ARG A 584 1.33 14.01 11.73
CA ARG A 584 1.84 15.39 11.72
C ARG A 584 0.69 16.32 11.35
N ILE A 585 0.26 17.14 12.30
CA ILE A 585 -0.86 18.08 12.15
C ILE A 585 -0.31 19.50 12.16
N ILE A 586 -0.64 20.28 11.15
CA ILE A 586 -0.25 21.69 11.04
C ILE A 586 -1.53 22.51 11.03
N MET A 587 -1.70 23.39 12.03
CA MET A 587 -2.82 24.34 12.09
C MET A 587 -2.29 25.77 11.95
N ARG A 588 -2.70 26.46 10.88
CA ARG A 588 -2.34 27.85 10.58
C ARG A 588 -3.57 28.68 10.25
N GLY A 589 -3.82 29.74 11.01
CA GLY A 589 -5.09 30.44 10.96
C GLY A 589 -6.25 29.47 11.21
N ASP A 590 -7.12 29.32 10.23
CA ASP A 590 -8.23 28.37 10.23
C ASP A 590 -7.97 27.11 9.41
N ARG A 591 -6.74 26.90 8.92
CA ARG A 591 -6.42 25.80 8.01
C ARG A 591 -5.65 24.69 8.70
N VAL A 592 -5.98 23.47 8.30
CA VAL A 592 -5.37 22.25 8.81
C VAL A 592 -4.77 21.46 7.66
N THR A 593 -3.54 21.02 7.86
CA THR A 593 -2.88 20.00 7.04
C THR A 593 -2.54 18.81 7.94
N VAL A 594 -2.81 17.59 7.48
CA VAL A 594 -2.54 16.35 8.22
C VAL A 594 -1.77 15.39 7.32
N TYR A 595 -0.65 14.90 7.84
CA TYR A 595 0.04 13.72 7.31
C TYR A 595 -0.21 12.54 8.25
N LEU A 596 -0.55 11.38 7.68
CA LEU A 596 -0.72 10.11 8.37
C LEU A 596 0.34 9.13 7.86
N ASN A 597 1.24 8.67 8.73
CA ASN A 597 2.32 7.76 8.35
C ASN A 597 3.19 8.29 7.20
N GLY A 598 3.37 9.62 7.16
CA GLY A 598 4.09 10.35 6.10
C GLY A 598 3.23 10.74 4.90
N GLU A 599 2.03 10.15 4.77
CA GLU A 599 1.14 10.40 3.65
C GLU A 599 0.26 11.62 3.87
N LEU A 600 0.21 12.54 2.91
CA LEU A 600 -0.68 13.70 2.97
C LEU A 600 -2.15 13.23 2.85
N VAL A 601 -2.93 13.41 3.92
CA VAL A 601 -4.34 12.99 4.00
C VAL A 601 -5.32 14.15 4.14
N THR A 602 -4.89 15.32 4.64
CA THR A 602 -5.67 16.56 4.62
C THR A 602 -4.75 17.68 4.19
N ASP A 603 -5.12 18.44 3.15
CA ASP A 603 -4.26 19.48 2.57
C ASP A 603 -4.89 20.88 2.69
N ASN A 604 -4.40 21.67 3.66
CA ASN A 604 -4.69 23.08 3.79
C ASN A 604 -6.20 23.42 3.82
N VAL A 605 -6.98 22.59 4.52
CA VAL A 605 -8.45 22.66 4.56
C VAL A 605 -8.91 23.58 5.69
N ILE A 606 -9.90 24.44 5.44
CA ILE A 606 -10.51 25.28 6.48
C ILE A 606 -11.25 24.39 7.50
N LEU A 607 -10.92 24.52 8.78
CA LEU A 607 -11.62 23.90 9.89
C LEU A 607 -12.80 24.78 10.31
N GLU A 608 -14.00 24.21 10.27
CA GLU A 608 -15.21 24.89 10.69
C GLU A 608 -15.38 24.86 12.21
N ASN A 609 -16.01 25.90 12.76
CA ASN A 609 -16.44 25.88 14.14
C ASN A 609 -17.64 24.91 14.29
N TYR A 610 -17.40 23.76 14.92
CA TYR A 610 -18.46 22.78 15.17
C TYR A 610 -19.55 23.30 16.12
N TRP A 611 -19.16 24.08 17.13
CA TRP A 611 -20.03 24.48 18.23
C TRP A 611 -21.00 25.60 17.88
N ASP A 612 -20.57 26.51 17.00
CA ASP A 612 -21.42 27.56 16.44
C ASP A 612 -20.99 27.89 15.02
N LYS A 613 -21.81 27.45 14.06
CA LYS A 613 -21.57 27.61 12.63
C LYS A 613 -21.71 29.07 12.15
N ASN A 614 -22.15 29.98 13.02
CA ASN A 614 -22.28 31.41 12.72
C ASN A 614 -21.02 32.22 13.09
N GLN A 615 -19.95 31.57 13.53
CA GLN A 615 -18.65 32.22 13.76
C GLN A 615 -17.48 31.38 13.23
N GLY A 616 -16.33 32.04 13.06
CA GLY A 616 -15.09 31.37 12.72
C GLY A 616 -14.57 30.44 13.85
N ILE A 617 -13.57 29.64 13.51
CA ILE A 617 -12.85 28.83 14.49
C ILE A 617 -12.15 29.71 15.52
N PHE A 618 -11.98 29.22 16.76
CA PHE A 618 -11.29 29.98 17.80
C PHE A 618 -9.82 30.24 17.39
N PRO A 619 -9.31 31.46 17.59
CA PRO A 619 -7.92 31.78 17.24
C PRO A 619 -6.91 31.11 18.17
N VAL A 620 -7.28 30.88 19.43
CA VAL A 620 -6.45 30.22 20.45
C VAL A 620 -7.34 29.38 21.37
N GLU A 621 -7.05 28.09 21.49
CA GLU A 621 -7.62 27.24 22.54
C GLU A 621 -6.76 26.00 22.83
N GLN A 622 -7.15 25.20 23.84
CA GLN A 622 -6.55 23.91 24.16
C GLN A 622 -6.61 22.89 23.01
N ILE A 623 -5.63 21.99 22.97
CA ILE A 623 -5.67 20.76 22.16
C ILE A 623 -6.29 19.67 23.04
N GLU A 624 -7.11 18.78 22.47
CA GLU A 624 -7.76 17.71 23.22
C GLU A 624 -7.55 16.36 22.54
N LEU A 625 -7.26 15.33 23.34
CA LEU A 625 -7.29 13.93 22.92
C LEU A 625 -8.69 13.38 23.24
N GLN A 626 -9.36 12.87 22.22
CA GLN A 626 -10.77 12.48 22.34
C GLN A 626 -10.94 11.20 23.16
N ALA A 627 -11.92 11.23 24.05
CA ALA A 627 -12.44 10.08 24.76
C ALA A 627 -13.71 9.57 24.06
N HIS A 628 -13.63 8.49 23.27
CA HIS A 628 -14.80 7.99 22.53
C HIS A 628 -14.93 6.46 22.54
N GLY A 629 -15.23 5.90 23.72
CA GLY A 629 -15.73 4.52 23.90
C GLY A 629 -14.75 3.37 23.61
N SER A 630 -13.65 3.64 22.90
CA SER A 630 -12.64 2.66 22.52
C SER A 630 -11.30 3.00 23.18
N PRO A 631 -10.52 2.01 23.67
CA PRO A 631 -9.23 2.30 24.26
C PRO A 631 -8.23 2.76 23.19
N VAL A 632 -7.53 3.86 23.47
CA VAL A 632 -6.54 4.45 22.57
C VAL A 632 -5.28 4.77 23.35
N ALA A 633 -4.14 4.49 22.74
CA ALA A 633 -2.83 4.82 23.28
C ALA A 633 -2.18 5.92 22.44
N TYR A 634 -1.53 6.85 23.12
CA TYR A 634 -0.74 7.91 22.52
C TYR A 634 0.69 7.89 23.06
N ARG A 635 1.66 8.24 22.22
CA ARG A 635 3.04 8.47 22.65
C ARG A 635 3.70 9.54 21.78
N ASP A 636 4.86 10.00 22.24
CA ASP A 636 5.73 10.92 21.50
C ASP A 636 4.95 12.14 20.97
N ILE A 637 4.22 12.77 21.90
CA ILE A 637 3.39 13.93 21.61
C ILE A 637 4.25 15.18 21.73
N TYR A 638 4.55 15.82 20.59
CA TYR A 638 5.33 17.05 20.54
C TYR A 638 4.53 18.16 19.85
N VAL A 639 4.73 19.38 20.30
CA VAL A 639 4.12 20.57 19.68
C VAL A 639 5.17 21.65 19.47
N LYS A 640 5.10 22.32 18.33
CA LYS A 640 5.83 23.52 18.01
C LYS A 640 4.83 24.67 17.88
N ASP A 641 4.93 25.65 18.76
CA ASP A 641 4.22 26.91 18.57
C ASP A 641 4.75 27.57 17.29
N LEU A 642 3.84 27.89 16.39
CA LEU A 642 4.16 28.71 15.24
C LEU A 642 4.02 30.19 15.63
N GLN A 643 4.32 31.08 14.68
CA GLN A 643 4.29 32.51 14.94
C GLN A 643 2.94 32.94 15.50
N ALA A 644 2.95 33.51 16.72
CA ALA A 644 1.73 33.99 17.35
C ALA A 644 1.09 35.11 16.52
N VAL A 645 -0.11 34.84 16.00
CA VAL A 645 -0.95 35.84 15.35
C VAL A 645 -1.83 36.50 16.40
N ARG A 646 -1.71 37.83 16.54
CA ARG A 646 -2.64 38.61 17.37
C ARG A 646 -3.83 39.02 16.50
N PRO A 647 -5.06 38.59 16.82
CA PRO A 647 -6.24 39.05 16.10
C PRO A 647 -6.33 40.57 16.10
N PHE A 648 -6.68 41.16 14.97
CA PHE A 648 -6.97 42.58 14.88
C PHE A 648 -8.24 42.91 15.67
N GLU A 649 -8.14 43.88 16.56
CA GLU A 649 -9.27 44.39 17.33
C GLU A 649 -9.66 45.79 16.88
N LEU A 650 -10.97 46.02 16.72
CA LEU A 650 -11.51 47.35 16.50
C LEU A 650 -11.18 48.26 17.68
N SER A 651 -10.76 49.49 17.37
CA SER A 651 -10.62 50.53 18.40
C SER A 651 -11.97 50.80 19.08
N LYS A 652 -11.94 51.34 20.33
CA LYS A 652 -13.17 51.76 21.03
C LYS A 652 -14.03 52.69 20.19
N LYS A 653 -13.40 53.55 19.36
CA LYS A 653 -14.11 54.44 18.45
C LYS A 653 -14.77 53.67 17.31
N GLU A 654 -14.05 52.77 16.64
CA GLU A 654 -14.61 51.97 15.55
C GLU A 654 -15.77 51.08 16.00
N LYS A 655 -15.67 50.48 17.19
CA LYS A 655 -16.78 49.73 17.81
C LYS A 655 -18.01 50.63 17.99
N ARG A 656 -17.85 51.82 18.58
CA ARG A 656 -18.94 52.80 18.74
C ARG A 656 -19.50 53.30 17.41
N ASP A 657 -18.63 53.42 16.40
CA ASP A 657 -19.01 53.88 15.07
C ASP A 657 -19.73 52.78 14.26
N GLY A 658 -19.85 51.55 14.77
CA GLY A 658 -20.56 50.45 14.12
C GLY A 658 -19.73 49.67 13.08
N TYR A 659 -18.39 49.68 13.21
CA TYR A 659 -17.56 48.80 12.38
C TYR A 659 -17.69 47.34 12.82
N THR A 660 -17.61 46.44 11.84
CA THR A 660 -17.48 44.99 12.00
C THR A 660 -16.19 44.52 11.32
N VAL A 661 -15.50 43.56 11.90
CA VAL A 661 -14.29 42.98 11.32
C VAL A 661 -14.68 41.94 10.28
N LEU A 662 -14.07 42.01 9.09
CA LEU A 662 -14.20 41.02 8.03
C LEU A 662 -12.99 40.08 7.97
N PHE A 663 -11.82 40.53 8.43
CA PHE A 663 -10.64 39.69 8.57
C PHE A 663 -9.75 40.22 9.69
N ASP A 664 -9.59 39.41 10.74
CA ASP A 664 -8.79 39.74 11.92
C ASP A 664 -7.37 39.16 11.88
N GLY A 665 -7.02 38.45 10.81
CA GLY A 665 -5.75 37.73 10.68
C GLY A 665 -5.81 36.25 11.05
N THR A 666 -6.94 35.75 11.56
CA THR A 666 -7.01 34.38 12.12
C THR A 666 -7.86 33.41 11.33
N ASN A 667 -8.85 33.88 10.57
CA ASN A 667 -9.74 33.01 9.81
C ASN A 667 -10.42 33.71 8.62
N MET A 668 -10.92 32.90 7.69
CA MET A 668 -11.60 33.29 6.46
C MET A 668 -13.13 33.29 6.58
N PHE A 669 -13.68 33.29 7.80
CA PHE A 669 -15.10 33.02 8.03
C PHE A 669 -16.04 33.97 7.27
N SER A 670 -15.69 35.24 7.13
CA SER A 670 -16.52 36.26 6.44
C SER A 670 -16.38 36.25 4.91
N TRP A 671 -15.61 35.32 4.35
CA TRP A 671 -15.24 35.28 2.93
C TRP A 671 -15.72 34.00 2.23
N THR A 672 -15.89 34.10 0.91
CA THR A 672 -16.27 33.02 -0.02
C THR A 672 -15.61 33.26 -1.40
N GLY A 673 -15.78 32.35 -2.35
CA GLY A 673 -15.13 32.40 -3.67
C GLY A 673 -13.78 31.68 -3.66
N ASN A 674 -12.73 32.31 -4.18
CA ASN A 674 -11.39 31.71 -4.29
C ASN A 674 -10.66 31.67 -2.94
N THR A 675 -11.02 30.73 -2.08
CA THR A 675 -10.30 30.43 -0.84
C THR A 675 -9.12 29.48 -1.07
N SER A 676 -8.80 29.10 -2.30
CA SER A 676 -7.66 28.20 -2.56
C SER A 676 -6.34 28.95 -2.75
N GLU A 677 -6.41 30.20 -3.21
CA GLU A 677 -5.24 31.07 -3.44
C GLU A 677 -5.22 32.27 -2.49
N TYR A 678 -6.38 32.66 -1.96
CA TYR A 678 -6.47 33.62 -0.86
C TYR A 678 -6.52 32.86 0.47
N VAL A 679 -5.40 32.89 1.20
CA VAL A 679 -5.19 32.07 2.40
C VAL A 679 -4.75 32.91 3.59
N THR A 680 -5.12 32.47 4.80
CA THR A 680 -4.61 33.06 6.04
C THR A 680 -3.16 32.64 6.24
N GLU A 681 -2.24 33.59 6.28
CA GLU A 681 -0.82 33.35 6.48
C GLU A 681 -0.18 34.43 7.36
N ASN A 682 0.34 34.03 8.53
CA ASN A 682 1.04 34.90 9.48
C ASN A 682 0.25 36.18 9.83
N GLY A 683 -1.07 36.06 10.05
CA GLY A 683 -1.94 37.19 10.36
C GLY A 683 -2.41 38.01 9.16
N ASN A 684 -2.10 37.59 7.94
CA ASN A 684 -2.46 38.30 6.71
C ASN A 684 -3.32 37.42 5.82
N LEU A 685 -4.15 38.07 4.99
CA LEU A 685 -4.80 37.45 3.86
C LEU A 685 -3.80 37.50 2.70
N ALA A 686 -3.08 36.41 2.48
CA ALA A 686 -2.08 36.29 1.44
C ALA A 686 -2.71 35.77 0.14
N VAL A 687 -2.36 36.41 -0.97
CA VAL A 687 -2.71 35.95 -2.32
C VAL A 687 -1.52 35.16 -2.87
N ASN A 688 -1.73 33.88 -3.10
CA ASN A 688 -0.73 32.93 -3.59
C ASN A 688 -1.22 32.30 -4.89
N PRO A 689 -1.08 32.99 -6.04
CA PRO A 689 -1.58 32.50 -7.32
C PRO A 689 -0.89 31.21 -7.77
N LYS A 690 -1.64 30.28 -8.36
CA LYS A 690 -1.05 29.05 -8.90
C LYS A 690 -0.47 29.30 -10.30
N PRO A 691 0.78 28.87 -10.58
CA PRO A 691 1.37 29.00 -11.91
C PRO A 691 0.47 28.41 -13.01
N GLY A 692 0.31 29.12 -14.11
CA GLY A 692 -0.44 28.65 -15.28
C GLY A 692 -1.97 28.68 -15.15
N LYS A 693 -2.55 29.20 -14.06
CA LYS A 693 -4.01 29.28 -13.85
C LYS A 693 -4.66 30.66 -14.07
N GLY A 694 -3.93 31.62 -14.63
CA GLY A 694 -4.47 32.98 -14.87
C GLY A 694 -4.72 33.73 -13.55
N SER A 695 -5.87 34.39 -13.42
CA SER A 695 -6.22 35.17 -12.22
C SER A 695 -6.53 34.33 -10.98
N GLY A 696 -6.81 33.03 -11.14
CA GLY A 696 -7.17 32.12 -10.04
C GLY A 696 -8.61 32.26 -9.51
N GLY A 697 -9.31 33.34 -9.88
CA GLY A 697 -10.65 33.68 -9.41
C GLY A 697 -10.63 34.67 -8.24
N ASN A 698 -11.80 35.22 -7.92
CA ASN A 698 -11.96 36.32 -6.96
C ASN A 698 -12.37 35.83 -5.58
N LEU A 699 -11.97 36.57 -4.55
CA LEU A 699 -12.46 36.39 -3.17
C LEU A 699 -13.55 37.43 -2.89
N TYR A 700 -14.65 37.02 -2.27
CA TYR A 700 -15.80 37.88 -1.97
C TYR A 700 -16.18 37.82 -0.49
N THR A 701 -16.74 38.90 0.05
CA THR A 701 -17.46 38.84 1.33
C THR A 701 -18.68 37.94 1.19
N LYS A 702 -19.07 37.21 2.24
CA LYS A 702 -20.33 36.44 2.25
C LYS A 702 -21.56 37.34 2.12
N ASP A 703 -21.53 38.48 2.81
CA ASP A 703 -22.62 39.45 2.79
C ASP A 703 -22.47 40.44 1.62
N GLU A 704 -23.62 40.95 1.17
CA GLU A 704 -23.70 42.09 0.25
C GLU A 704 -23.82 43.42 1.02
N TYR A 705 -23.31 44.50 0.43
CA TYR A 705 -23.35 45.85 0.96
C TYR A 705 -23.80 46.85 -0.10
N SER A 706 -24.51 47.90 0.32
CA SER A 706 -24.93 49.00 -0.55
C SER A 706 -24.10 50.26 -0.31
N ASP A 707 -24.35 50.92 0.82
CA ASP A 707 -23.61 52.09 1.30
C ASP A 707 -22.74 51.68 2.48
N PHE A 708 -21.45 52.01 2.44
CA PHE A 708 -20.49 51.54 3.44
C PHE A 708 -19.26 52.43 3.57
N VAL A 709 -18.53 52.23 4.67
CA VAL A 709 -17.12 52.61 4.80
C VAL A 709 -16.28 51.36 5.00
N PHE A 710 -15.42 51.04 4.04
CA PHE A 710 -14.53 49.89 4.06
C PHE A 710 -13.09 50.34 4.33
N ARG A 711 -12.41 49.66 5.26
CA ARG A 711 -11.03 49.95 5.65
C ARG A 711 -10.20 48.68 5.60
N PHE A 712 -9.02 48.79 5.03
CA PHE A 712 -8.08 47.69 4.94
C PHE A 712 -6.66 48.22 4.72
N GLU A 713 -5.69 47.34 4.91
CA GLU A 713 -4.31 47.58 4.50
C GLU A 713 -3.91 46.55 3.46
N PHE A 714 -3.02 46.96 2.54
CA PHE A 714 -2.46 46.08 1.53
C PHE A 714 -0.96 46.31 1.35
N GLN A 715 -0.23 45.26 0.96
CA GLN A 715 1.19 45.28 0.68
C GLN A 715 1.42 44.69 -0.72
N LEU A 716 1.94 45.50 -1.63
CA LEU A 716 2.21 45.12 -3.02
C LEU A 716 3.56 44.41 -3.14
N THR A 717 3.67 43.51 -4.12
CA THR A 717 4.93 42.99 -4.67
C THR A 717 5.20 43.66 -6.04
N PRO A 718 6.42 43.54 -6.60
CA PRO A 718 6.71 44.10 -7.92
C PRO A 718 5.72 43.62 -8.99
N GLY A 719 5.13 44.55 -9.74
CA GLY A 719 4.17 44.27 -10.82
C GLY A 719 2.80 43.79 -10.34
N ALA A 720 2.52 43.81 -9.03
CA ALA A 720 1.30 43.24 -8.49
C ALA A 720 0.03 43.95 -8.99
N ASN A 721 -0.97 43.16 -9.36
CA ASN A 721 -2.29 43.61 -9.79
C ASN A 721 -3.39 42.84 -9.06
N ASN A 722 -4.36 43.60 -8.55
CA ASN A 722 -5.61 43.14 -7.95
C ASN A 722 -6.66 44.25 -8.07
N GLY A 723 -7.92 43.94 -7.78
CA GLY A 723 -8.98 44.93 -7.69
C GLY A 723 -9.71 44.88 -6.35
N LEU A 724 -10.23 46.01 -5.89
CA LEU A 724 -11.29 46.03 -4.89
C LEU A 724 -12.64 46.13 -5.60
N GLY A 725 -13.31 44.99 -5.74
CA GLY A 725 -14.69 44.94 -6.19
C GLY A 725 -15.63 45.56 -5.17
N ILE A 726 -16.50 46.45 -5.61
CA ILE A 726 -17.58 47.03 -4.80
C ILE A 726 -18.92 46.80 -5.49
N ARG A 727 -19.95 46.43 -4.71
CA ARG A 727 -21.27 46.05 -5.21
C ARG A 727 -21.21 44.99 -6.32
N THR A 728 -20.22 44.10 -6.23
CA THR A 728 -19.93 43.13 -7.28
C THR A 728 -20.79 41.87 -7.11
N PRO A 729 -21.36 41.32 -8.19
CA PRO A 729 -22.01 40.00 -8.13
C PRO A 729 -20.96 38.88 -8.03
N MET A 730 -21.41 37.67 -7.68
CA MET A 730 -20.56 36.46 -7.62
C MET A 730 -20.14 35.94 -9.00
N GLU A 731 -20.87 36.30 -10.06
CA GLU A 731 -20.67 35.79 -11.42
C GLU A 731 -20.42 36.93 -12.41
N GLY A 732 -19.70 36.63 -13.48
CA GLY A 732 -19.30 37.60 -14.51
C GLY A 732 -17.98 38.29 -14.21
N ASP A 733 -17.52 39.12 -15.14
CA ASP A 733 -16.31 39.92 -14.95
C ASP A 733 -16.58 41.06 -13.96
N ALA A 734 -16.11 40.86 -12.73
CA ALA A 734 -16.35 41.76 -11.60
C ALA A 734 -15.93 43.21 -11.85
N ALA A 735 -15.00 43.47 -12.79
CA ALA A 735 -14.61 44.82 -13.18
C ALA A 735 -15.73 45.58 -13.92
N TYR A 736 -16.57 44.86 -14.68
CA TYR A 736 -17.64 45.43 -15.52
C TYR A 736 -19.04 45.20 -14.96
N VAL A 737 -19.35 43.98 -14.47
CA VAL A 737 -20.67 43.65 -13.89
C VAL A 737 -20.81 44.08 -12.44
N GLY A 738 -19.70 44.43 -11.78
CA GLY A 738 -19.64 45.17 -10.53
C GLY A 738 -19.01 46.56 -10.77
N MET A 739 -18.24 47.04 -9.80
CA MET A 739 -17.32 48.15 -10.00
C MET A 739 -15.99 47.79 -9.36
N GLU A 740 -14.89 48.07 -10.05
CA GLU A 740 -13.56 47.83 -9.52
C GLU A 740 -12.87 49.13 -9.13
N LEU A 741 -12.29 49.15 -7.93
CA LEU A 741 -11.30 50.12 -7.52
C LEU A 741 -9.91 49.50 -7.63
N GLN A 742 -9.07 50.06 -8.49
CA GLN A 742 -7.79 49.42 -8.86
C GLN A 742 -6.82 49.28 -7.67
N ILE A 743 -6.16 48.12 -7.52
CA ILE A 743 -5.05 47.85 -6.58
C ILE A 743 -3.82 47.40 -7.38
N LEU A 744 -2.90 48.32 -7.66
CA LEU A 744 -1.87 48.10 -8.67
C LEU A 744 -0.52 48.70 -8.27
N ASP A 745 0.56 47.97 -8.54
CA ASP A 745 1.90 48.53 -8.68
C ASP A 745 2.01 49.32 -10.00
N ASN A 746 1.35 50.48 -10.04
CA ASN A 746 1.13 51.22 -11.27
C ASN A 746 2.40 51.88 -11.86
N GLU A 747 3.56 51.75 -11.21
CA GLU A 747 4.85 52.26 -11.71
C GLU A 747 5.69 51.13 -12.33
N ALA A 748 5.23 49.87 -12.28
CA ALA A 748 5.92 48.75 -12.90
C ALA A 748 5.98 48.90 -14.43
N ALA A 749 7.10 48.48 -15.03
CA ALA A 749 7.35 48.62 -16.47
C ALA A 749 6.27 47.97 -17.36
N ILE A 750 5.62 46.91 -16.87
CA ILE A 750 4.51 46.23 -17.56
C ILE A 750 3.24 47.10 -17.68
N TYR A 751 3.13 48.18 -16.92
CA TYR A 751 2.00 49.10 -16.89
C TYR A 751 2.35 50.52 -17.39
N LYS A 752 3.36 50.65 -18.26
CA LYS A 752 3.80 51.95 -18.79
C LYS A 752 2.75 52.69 -19.65
N ASP A 753 1.80 51.94 -20.24
CA ASP A 753 0.82 52.45 -21.21
C ASP A 753 -0.62 52.52 -20.64
N LEU A 754 -0.77 52.72 -19.32
CA LEU A 754 -2.10 52.81 -18.69
C LEU A 754 -2.83 54.11 -19.03
N HIS A 755 -4.14 53.99 -19.28
CA HIS A 755 -5.06 55.12 -19.28
C HIS A 755 -5.28 55.67 -17.87
N VAL A 756 -5.63 56.96 -17.75
CA VAL A 756 -5.77 57.65 -16.45
C VAL A 756 -6.77 57.01 -15.48
N TYR A 757 -7.78 56.30 -16.00
CA TYR A 757 -8.79 55.57 -15.21
C TYR A 757 -8.37 54.14 -14.83
N GLN A 758 -7.17 53.69 -15.19
CA GLN A 758 -6.65 52.35 -14.89
C GLN A 758 -5.57 52.36 -13.79
N TYR A 759 -5.18 53.54 -13.28
CA TYR A 759 -4.22 53.66 -12.19
C TYR A 759 -4.86 53.33 -10.84
N HIS A 760 -4.03 52.96 -9.86
CA HIS A 760 -4.45 52.61 -8.50
C HIS A 760 -5.45 53.63 -7.91
N GLY A 761 -6.49 53.11 -7.26
CA GLY A 761 -7.56 53.89 -6.61
C GLY A 761 -8.61 54.46 -7.56
N SER A 762 -8.44 54.35 -8.88
CA SER A 762 -9.45 54.74 -9.87
C SER A 762 -10.63 53.77 -9.84
N VAL A 763 -11.83 54.26 -10.18
CA VAL A 763 -12.92 53.37 -10.61
C VAL A 763 -12.59 52.95 -12.03
N TYR A 764 -12.26 51.67 -12.22
CA TYR A 764 -11.78 51.15 -13.50
C TYR A 764 -12.74 51.53 -14.64
N GLY A 765 -12.17 51.95 -15.77
CA GLY A 765 -12.92 52.42 -16.94
C GLY A 765 -13.67 53.75 -16.77
N THR A 766 -13.80 54.28 -15.55
CA THR A 766 -14.80 55.31 -15.22
C THR A 766 -14.23 56.60 -14.62
N LEU A 767 -13.68 56.56 -13.40
CA LEU A 767 -13.27 57.77 -12.65
C LEU A 767 -11.78 57.68 -12.28
N PRO A 768 -10.92 58.60 -12.77
CA PRO A 768 -9.49 58.58 -12.46
C PRO A 768 -9.19 59.06 -11.04
N ALA A 769 -8.23 58.42 -10.37
CA ALA A 769 -7.69 58.84 -9.08
C ALA A 769 -6.38 59.65 -9.22
N LYS A 770 -6.05 60.42 -8.18
CA LYS A 770 -4.76 61.11 -8.05
C LYS A 770 -3.65 60.09 -7.75
N ARG A 771 -2.52 60.24 -8.42
CA ARG A 771 -1.33 59.36 -8.30
C ARG A 771 -0.29 59.91 -7.32
N GLY A 772 0.74 59.11 -7.01
CA GLY A 772 1.90 59.53 -6.21
C GLY A 772 1.75 59.37 -4.69
N TYR A 773 0.75 58.60 -4.24
CA TYR A 773 0.45 58.40 -2.80
C TYR A 773 0.63 56.96 -2.33
N LEU A 774 0.99 56.03 -3.22
CA LEU A 774 1.43 54.68 -2.86
C LEU A 774 2.77 54.76 -2.14
N LYS A 775 2.93 53.93 -1.11
CA LYS A 775 4.24 53.68 -0.50
C LYS A 775 5.08 52.76 -1.39
N PRO A 776 6.41 52.71 -1.15
CA PRO A 776 7.30 51.76 -1.82
C PRO A 776 6.80 50.31 -1.74
N ILE A 777 7.19 49.50 -2.72
CA ILE A 777 6.89 48.06 -2.75
C ILE A 777 7.44 47.36 -1.50
N GLY A 778 6.64 46.46 -0.92
CA GLY A 778 6.93 45.84 0.36
C GLY A 778 6.48 46.65 1.59
N GLU A 779 6.01 47.89 1.44
CA GLU A 779 5.40 48.64 2.55
C GLU A 779 3.87 48.51 2.59
N TRP A 780 3.32 48.63 3.79
CA TRP A 780 1.87 48.58 4.02
C TRP A 780 1.20 49.92 3.70
N ASN A 781 0.28 49.89 2.75
CA ASN A 781 -0.61 50.98 2.39
C ASN A 781 -1.93 50.86 3.15
N TYR A 782 -2.47 51.97 3.65
CA TYR A 782 -3.79 52.04 4.26
C TYR A 782 -4.79 52.65 3.28
N GLN A 783 -5.93 51.98 3.06
CA GLN A 783 -7.00 52.48 2.21
C GLN A 783 -8.35 52.49 2.93
N GLU A 784 -9.06 53.62 2.83
CA GLU A 784 -10.45 53.77 3.24
C GLU A 784 -11.30 54.13 2.03
N VAL A 785 -12.35 53.35 1.80
CA VAL A 785 -13.31 53.55 0.72
C VAL A 785 -14.67 53.85 1.32
N THR A 786 -15.26 54.98 0.94
CA THR A 786 -16.65 55.32 1.29
C THR A 786 -17.49 55.28 0.02
N VAL A 787 -18.56 54.48 0.06
CA VAL A 787 -19.57 54.41 -1.00
C VAL A 787 -20.90 54.87 -0.41
N ARG A 788 -21.53 55.88 -1.03
CA ARG A 788 -22.85 56.41 -0.64
C ARG A 788 -23.65 56.78 -1.88
N GLY A 789 -24.67 55.98 -2.21
CA GLY A 789 -25.40 56.13 -3.47
C GLY A 789 -24.46 56.03 -4.68
N PRO A 790 -24.39 57.02 -5.57
CA PRO A 790 -23.44 57.07 -6.69
C PRO A 790 -22.07 57.67 -6.33
N LYS A 791 -21.89 58.16 -5.09
CA LYS A 791 -20.65 58.83 -4.68
C LYS A 791 -19.64 57.82 -4.15
N ILE A 792 -18.42 57.90 -4.67
CA ILE A 792 -17.30 57.04 -4.29
C ILE A 792 -16.13 57.93 -3.88
N LYS A 793 -15.62 57.70 -2.67
CA LYS A 793 -14.45 58.38 -2.13
C LYS A 793 -13.40 57.36 -1.72
N VAL A 794 -12.17 57.56 -2.17
CA VAL A 794 -11.00 56.75 -1.80
C VAL A 794 -9.97 57.63 -1.10
N VAL A 795 -9.58 57.22 0.11
CA VAL A 795 -8.50 57.81 0.89
C VAL A 795 -7.37 56.80 0.98
N LEU A 796 -6.19 57.15 0.47
CA LEU A 796 -4.97 56.34 0.52
C LEU A 796 -3.95 57.03 1.40
N ASN A 797 -3.43 56.34 2.41
CA ASN A 797 -2.40 56.85 3.33
C ASN A 797 -2.73 58.26 3.90
N GLY A 798 -4.01 58.49 4.21
CA GLY A 798 -4.51 59.76 4.75
C GLY A 798 -4.77 60.86 3.72
N LYS A 799 -4.60 60.61 2.41
CA LYS A 799 -4.83 61.57 1.32
C LYS A 799 -6.04 61.15 0.49
N VAL A 800 -6.95 62.09 0.19
CA VAL A 800 -8.09 61.84 -0.71
C VAL A 800 -7.57 61.78 -2.14
N ILE A 801 -7.59 60.59 -2.73
CA ILE A 801 -7.12 60.36 -4.10
C ILE A 801 -8.27 60.29 -5.11
N LEU A 802 -9.47 59.91 -4.66
CA LEU A 802 -10.70 59.95 -5.46
C LEU A 802 -11.85 60.49 -4.59
N ASN A 803 -12.67 61.37 -5.17
CA ASN A 803 -13.93 61.82 -4.59
C ASN A 803 -14.86 62.20 -5.75
N GLY A 804 -15.55 61.20 -6.31
CA GLY A 804 -16.31 61.34 -7.55
C GLY A 804 -17.72 60.80 -7.45
N ASP A 805 -18.52 61.09 -8.49
CA ASP A 805 -19.92 60.70 -8.61
C ASP A 805 -20.11 60.03 -9.98
N ILE A 806 -20.57 58.77 -9.99
CA ILE A 806 -20.74 57.98 -11.22
C ILE A 806 -22.05 58.27 -11.96
N THR A 807 -22.87 59.21 -11.49
CA THR A 807 -24.21 59.50 -12.07
C THR A 807 -24.15 59.82 -13.56
N GLU A 808 -23.16 60.58 -14.01
CA GLU A 808 -23.04 60.91 -15.43
C GLU A 808 -22.57 59.71 -16.25
N ALA A 809 -21.61 58.93 -15.77
CA ALA A 809 -21.16 57.71 -16.44
C ALA A 809 -22.29 56.67 -16.62
N ARG A 810 -23.23 56.60 -15.67
CA ARG A 810 -24.45 55.77 -15.78
C ARG A 810 -25.36 56.17 -16.94
N LYS A 811 -25.36 57.45 -17.33
CA LYS A 811 -26.24 58.01 -18.36
C LYS A 811 -25.59 58.06 -19.74
N THR A 812 -24.32 58.50 -19.78
CA THR A 812 -23.64 58.86 -21.03
C THR A 812 -22.58 57.84 -21.46
N GLY A 813 -22.35 56.79 -20.67
CA GLY A 813 -21.33 55.78 -20.91
C GLY A 813 -19.99 56.14 -20.24
N THR A 814 -19.04 55.21 -20.31
CA THR A 814 -17.73 55.31 -19.64
C THR A 814 -16.63 55.80 -20.57
N PRO A 815 -15.59 56.48 -20.05
CA PRO A 815 -14.41 56.90 -20.82
C PRO A 815 -13.68 55.79 -21.59
N ASP A 816 -13.72 54.54 -21.13
CA ASP A 816 -13.14 53.40 -21.83
C ASP A 816 -13.98 52.87 -23.00
N LYS A 817 -15.19 53.44 -23.20
CA LYS A 817 -16.17 53.08 -24.24
C LYS A 817 -16.68 51.64 -24.13
N GLN A 818 -16.48 50.98 -22.99
CA GLN A 818 -17.03 49.65 -22.71
C GLN A 818 -18.38 49.74 -21.99
N GLN A 819 -19.10 48.62 -21.93
CA GLN A 819 -20.33 48.55 -21.13
C GLN A 819 -19.99 48.16 -19.69
N HIS A 820 -20.41 48.99 -18.74
CA HIS A 820 -20.25 48.73 -17.30
C HIS A 820 -21.63 48.59 -16.63
N PRO A 821 -22.35 47.46 -16.84
CA PRO A 821 -23.67 47.27 -16.23
C PRO A 821 -23.65 47.35 -14.70
N GLY A 822 -22.50 47.06 -14.07
CA GLY A 822 -22.34 47.16 -12.63
C GLY A 822 -22.43 48.58 -12.07
N LEU A 823 -22.26 49.63 -12.89
CA LEU A 823 -22.52 51.01 -12.46
C LEU A 823 -23.95 51.20 -11.97
N LEU A 824 -24.93 50.44 -12.47
CA LEU A 824 -26.34 50.53 -12.08
C LEU A 824 -26.66 49.78 -10.77
N ARG A 825 -25.75 48.93 -10.27
CA ARG A 825 -25.98 48.14 -9.06
C ARG A 825 -26.03 49.01 -7.81
N GLN A 826 -27.00 48.70 -6.96
CA GLN A 826 -27.17 49.35 -5.65
C GLN A 826 -26.58 48.50 -4.52
N THR A 827 -26.48 47.18 -4.70
CA THR A 827 -25.95 46.22 -3.72
C THR A 827 -25.04 45.21 -4.41
N GLY A 828 -24.19 44.57 -3.61
CA GLY A 828 -23.39 43.41 -4.02
C GLY A 828 -22.25 43.19 -3.03
N HIS A 829 -21.42 42.19 -3.30
CA HIS A 829 -20.29 41.85 -2.46
C HIS A 829 -19.20 42.92 -2.50
N ILE A 830 -18.34 42.89 -1.49
CA ILE A 830 -17.00 43.45 -1.59
C ILE A 830 -16.08 42.30 -1.97
N GLY A 831 -15.15 42.51 -2.91
CA GLY A 831 -14.25 41.45 -3.33
C GLY A 831 -12.83 41.91 -3.60
N PHE A 832 -11.89 40.97 -3.52
CA PHE A 832 -10.55 41.12 -4.05
C PHE A 832 -10.46 40.38 -5.38
N LEU A 833 -10.25 41.14 -6.44
CA LEU A 833 -10.33 40.68 -7.82
C LEU A 833 -8.92 40.31 -8.30
N GLY A 834 -8.61 39.01 -8.26
CA GLY A 834 -7.27 38.50 -8.51
C GLY A 834 -6.79 38.77 -9.95
N HIS A 835 -5.49 39.02 -10.12
CA HIS A 835 -4.85 39.12 -11.45
C HIS A 835 -3.51 38.35 -11.50
N GLY A 836 -3.44 37.19 -10.84
CA GLY A 836 -2.29 36.29 -10.93
C GLY A 836 -1.02 36.83 -10.27
N SER A 837 -1.14 37.86 -9.44
CA SER A 837 -0.02 38.46 -8.70
C SER A 837 -0.09 38.14 -7.21
N PRO A 838 1.05 37.88 -6.55
CA PRO A 838 1.08 37.77 -5.10
C PRO A 838 0.96 39.15 -4.44
N LEU A 839 0.22 39.25 -3.34
CA LEU A 839 0.15 40.42 -2.47
C LEU A 839 -0.50 40.01 -1.14
N LYS A 840 -0.56 40.94 -0.18
CA LYS A 840 -1.15 40.68 1.13
C LYS A 840 -2.14 41.76 1.55
N PHE A 841 -3.19 41.36 2.25
CA PHE A 841 -4.14 42.25 2.90
C PHE A 841 -4.23 41.99 4.41
N ARG A 842 -4.62 42.98 5.21
CA ARG A 842 -4.88 42.81 6.65
C ARG A 842 -5.81 43.88 7.22
N ASN A 843 -6.22 43.69 8.48
CA ASN A 843 -7.02 44.64 9.27
C ASN A 843 -8.32 45.06 8.56
N ILE A 844 -9.03 44.09 7.97
CA ILE A 844 -10.13 44.35 7.05
C ILE A 844 -11.42 44.50 7.84
N ARG A 845 -12.12 45.61 7.66
CA ARG A 845 -13.31 45.95 8.43
C ARG A 845 -14.23 46.87 7.65
N ILE A 846 -15.51 46.79 7.97
CA ILE A 846 -16.55 47.54 7.29
C ILE A 846 -17.51 48.17 8.28
N LYS A 847 -17.94 49.39 7.99
CA LYS A 847 -19.11 50.02 8.59
C LYS A 847 -20.20 50.04 7.54
N ASP A 848 -21.23 49.23 7.75
CA ASP A 848 -22.43 49.23 6.93
C ASP A 848 -23.25 50.49 7.22
N LEU A 849 -23.45 51.34 6.22
CA LEU A 849 -24.23 52.58 6.33
C LEU A 849 -25.68 52.39 5.88
N SER A 850 -26.04 51.22 5.34
CA SER A 850 -27.39 50.92 4.89
C SER A 850 -28.33 50.53 6.02
N LYS A 851 -27.77 50.06 7.14
CA LYS A 851 -28.51 49.71 8.35
C LYS A 851 -28.62 50.93 9.27
N PRO A 852 -29.80 51.27 9.80
CA PRO A 852 -29.92 52.32 10.81
C PRO A 852 -29.10 51.92 12.05
N ASN A 853 -28.39 52.89 12.66
CA ASN A 853 -27.64 52.66 13.90
C ASN A 853 -28.58 52.13 15.00
N THR A 854 -28.61 50.82 15.21
CA THR A 854 -29.20 50.23 16.42
C THR A 854 -28.24 50.50 17.57
N LYS A 855 -28.62 51.46 18.42
CA LYS A 855 -27.92 51.79 19.66
C LYS A 855 -28.02 50.69 20.69
#